data_AF-A0A7M7PNJ6-F1
#
_entry.id   AF-A0A7M7PNJ6-F1
#
_cell.length_a   1.000
_cell.length_b   1.000
_cell.length_c   1.000
_cell.angle_alpha   90.00
_cell.angle_beta   90.00
_cell.angle_gamma   90.00
#
_symmetry.space_group_name_H-M   'P 1'
#
loop_
_entity.id
_entity.type
_entity.pdbx_description
1 polymer ?
#
loop_
_entity_poly.entity_id
_entity_poly.type
_entity_poly.pdbx_seq_one_letter_code
_entity_poly.pdbx_strand_id
1 'polypeptide(L)'
;MTSIKYFISHCLALPFRAMTSLKDRCKLQIISILDGIVLFAAVCMGLYTCWQLTGDSTIVLLTGFGLLIFALSAILYYYFDLVDYTLSFTHLWYGCLLGIISFMDVGLNEAAPITKATNGLLASSLVLKMIWSISERACGQTGYTSRLLTTVEKYECIGFSIACMIKSTYMVSLWLLVIAFAFTIASLRLKVACAIPILVLFVTLSATFFFHAIEVPINPFALSCFAGRLLIDPVLDLYFCGLSVLERWNCLINRSHLIHRLLLLLAIAFEVLFLILAGEATLTHEEWYFAIPAYAVFGILWISLHIVFVITTWGFIGKLRECNRAYHAVSEETNKSLSVIMASKGLRFFTTISRRLVASALLSTLFLGAVMWQNHNAAFMAGWLIVLTVEGMLHGLLYELAGALGGTCTAYAVVGPSSFCRADGSAVPLPMTAAEENSNRSMGLLNTIQRFFLHHMIDIYSCDFSTSGLTLDSLNTKLRAFLSRSTEDGPRFDTYLLYYSGHVHANGDWALADNGVLKFDQLLELWSSLDQQSGSRLILVTDTPSGGEWPKRIKSDADNFIAIQTSILKKSTDPETGVTTSVGDFTKEWVDFNCTKETDISWHEQGRRTKAVYAVCSRWSEFTFHQPTESDMESHWQSNFPRTTHPLIKLLQLPSALDCLSLCSGCLYCIRRWKLKWLPPKIINSGHGFKLVQS
;
A
#
# COMPACT_ATOMS: atom_id res chain seq x y z
N MET A 1 -16.30 8.19 6.84
CA MET A 1 -15.86 8.21 5.42
C MET A 1 -16.41 7.05 4.56
N THR A 2 -16.79 5.90 5.12
CA THR A 2 -17.39 4.78 4.35
C THR A 2 -18.80 5.07 3.82
N SER A 3 -19.60 5.86 4.56
CA SER A 3 -21.00 6.18 4.18
C SER A 3 -21.14 7.10 2.96
N ILE A 4 -20.26 8.11 2.79
CA ILE A 4 -20.29 9.02 1.63
C ILE A 4 -19.81 8.31 0.35
N LYS A 5 -18.75 7.49 0.42
CA LYS A 5 -18.32 6.67 -0.71
C LYS A 5 -19.42 5.70 -1.16
N TYR A 6 -20.13 5.09 -0.21
CA TYR A 6 -21.23 4.17 -0.49
C TYR A 6 -22.46 4.88 -1.08
N PHE A 7 -22.80 6.06 -0.56
CA PHE A 7 -23.94 6.85 -1.04
C PHE A 7 -23.68 7.40 -2.46
N ILE A 8 -22.49 7.96 -2.72
CA ILE A 8 -22.11 8.46 -4.04
C ILE A 8 -21.96 7.28 -5.03
N SER A 9 -21.38 6.15 -4.61
CA SER A 9 -21.26 4.98 -5.50
C SER A 9 -22.63 4.42 -5.86
N HIS A 10 -23.60 4.37 -4.96
CA HIS A 10 -24.93 3.82 -5.26
C HIS A 10 -25.86 4.81 -5.98
N CYS A 11 -25.87 6.08 -5.59
CA CYS A 11 -26.74 7.09 -6.22
C CYS A 11 -26.29 7.45 -7.64
N LEU A 12 -25.00 7.36 -7.96
CA LEU A 12 -24.53 7.48 -9.35
C LEU A 12 -24.59 6.13 -10.08
N ALA A 13 -24.20 4.99 -9.49
CA ALA A 13 -24.16 3.73 -10.24
C ALA A 13 -25.51 3.25 -10.77
N LEU A 14 -26.64 3.65 -10.18
CA LEU A 14 -27.98 3.26 -10.64
C LEU A 14 -28.37 3.88 -12.00
N PRO A 15 -28.32 5.21 -12.22
CA PRO A 15 -28.52 5.80 -13.55
C PRO A 15 -27.41 5.41 -14.55
N PHE A 16 -26.18 5.13 -14.08
CA PHE A 16 -25.06 4.74 -14.95
C PHE A 16 -25.10 3.26 -15.41
N ARG A 17 -25.60 2.33 -14.60
CA ARG A 17 -25.85 0.93 -15.03
C ARG A 17 -26.97 0.82 -16.06
N ALA A 18 -27.89 1.77 -16.10
CA ALA A 18 -28.93 1.83 -17.14
C ALA A 18 -28.38 2.24 -18.53
N MET A 19 -27.12 2.67 -18.62
CA MET A 19 -26.46 3.21 -19.81
C MET A 19 -25.59 2.20 -20.57
N THR A 20 -25.89 0.90 -20.49
CA THR A 20 -25.12 -0.18 -21.14
C THR A 20 -25.74 -0.64 -22.46
N SER A 21 -26.07 0.29 -23.37
CA SER A 21 -26.50 -0.06 -24.73
C SER A 21 -25.33 0.02 -25.73
N LEU A 22 -25.33 -0.82 -26.77
CA LEU A 22 -24.36 -0.75 -27.88
C LEU A 22 -24.36 0.61 -28.60
N LYS A 23 -25.51 1.30 -28.60
CA LYS A 23 -25.68 2.63 -29.20
C LYS A 23 -24.86 3.70 -28.47
N ASP A 24 -24.65 3.54 -27.17
CA ASP A 24 -23.90 4.50 -26.36
C ASP A 24 -22.37 4.30 -26.50
N ARG A 25 -21.92 3.07 -26.81
CA ARG A 25 -20.51 2.80 -27.20
C ARG A 25 -20.14 3.52 -28.52
N CYS A 26 -21.02 3.51 -29.51
CA CYS A 26 -20.79 4.24 -30.77
C CYS A 26 -20.76 5.76 -30.56
N LYS A 27 -21.65 6.31 -29.72
CA LYS A 27 -21.65 7.75 -29.40
C LYS A 27 -20.37 8.17 -28.67
N LEU A 28 -19.88 7.33 -27.76
CA LEU A 28 -18.62 7.53 -27.06
C LEU A 28 -17.43 7.55 -28.04
N GLN A 29 -17.35 6.59 -28.96
CA GLN A 29 -16.30 6.58 -29.98
C GLN A 29 -16.28 7.86 -30.84
N ILE A 30 -17.44 8.43 -31.18
CA ILE A 30 -17.52 9.70 -31.93
C ILE A 30 -16.91 10.86 -31.12
N ILE A 31 -17.15 10.93 -29.80
CA ILE A 31 -16.58 11.99 -28.94
C ILE A 31 -15.05 11.84 -28.86
N SER A 32 -14.54 10.61 -28.77
CA SER A 32 -13.10 10.32 -28.78
C SER A 32 -12.43 10.76 -30.09
N ILE A 33 -13.06 10.45 -31.24
CA ILE A 33 -12.56 10.89 -32.55
C ILE A 33 -12.61 12.42 -32.67
N LEU A 34 -13.69 13.05 -32.19
CA LEU A 34 -13.84 14.50 -32.21
C LEU A 34 -12.76 15.20 -31.38
N ASP A 35 -12.42 14.67 -30.19
CA ASP A 35 -11.32 15.17 -29.36
C ASP A 35 -9.99 15.21 -30.13
N GLY A 36 -9.65 14.11 -30.83
CA GLY A 36 -8.45 14.03 -31.65
C GLY A 36 -8.43 15.01 -32.83
N ILE A 37 -9.55 15.13 -33.54
CA ILE A 37 -9.68 16.07 -34.68
C ILE A 37 -9.53 17.52 -34.22
N VAL A 38 -10.17 17.90 -33.10
CA VAL A 38 -10.10 19.26 -32.58
C VAL A 38 -8.69 19.59 -32.08
N LEU A 39 -7.99 18.65 -31.45
CA LEU A 39 -6.59 18.83 -31.08
C LEU A 39 -5.71 19.04 -32.33
N PHE A 40 -5.86 18.20 -33.35
CA PHE A 40 -5.09 18.33 -34.60
C PHE A 40 -5.35 19.69 -35.27
N ALA A 41 -6.61 20.09 -35.39
CA ALA A 41 -6.98 21.39 -35.95
C ALA A 41 -6.40 22.55 -35.13
N ALA A 42 -6.44 22.47 -33.80
CA ALA A 42 -5.86 23.47 -32.91
C ALA A 42 -4.35 23.61 -33.10
N VAL A 43 -3.63 22.49 -33.23
CA VAL A 43 -2.18 22.47 -33.45
C VAL A 43 -1.82 23.04 -34.83
N CYS A 44 -2.51 22.63 -35.89
CA CYS A 44 -2.29 23.17 -37.24
C CYS A 44 -2.56 24.69 -37.30
N MET A 45 -3.66 25.15 -36.71
CA MET A 45 -3.96 26.59 -36.60
C MET A 45 -2.91 27.32 -35.77
N GLY A 46 -2.43 26.72 -34.68
CA GLY A 46 -1.35 27.28 -33.86
C GLY A 46 -0.05 27.48 -34.63
N LEU A 47 0.39 26.47 -35.38
CA LEU A 47 1.58 26.57 -36.24
C LEU A 47 1.40 27.61 -37.34
N TYR A 48 0.24 27.64 -37.99
CA TYR A 48 -0.07 28.65 -39.02
C TYR A 48 -0.03 30.07 -38.43
N THR A 49 -0.62 30.26 -37.25
CA THR A 49 -0.61 31.55 -36.53
C THR A 49 0.82 31.97 -36.21
N CYS A 50 1.65 31.04 -35.70
CA CYS A 50 3.05 31.31 -35.38
C CYS A 50 3.83 31.70 -36.65
N TRP A 51 3.65 30.97 -37.75
CA TRP A 51 4.32 31.28 -39.02
C TRP A 51 3.91 32.63 -39.58
N GLN A 52 2.61 32.93 -39.62
CA GLN A 52 2.10 34.17 -40.18
C GLN A 52 2.58 35.41 -39.42
N LEU A 53 2.75 35.30 -38.09
CA LEU A 53 3.14 36.41 -37.23
C LEU A 53 4.66 36.58 -37.10
N THR A 54 5.41 35.49 -37.12
CA THR A 54 6.89 35.54 -36.99
C THR A 54 7.61 35.60 -38.33
N GLY A 55 6.98 35.13 -39.42
CA GLY A 55 7.61 34.98 -40.73
C GLY A 55 8.75 33.95 -40.76
N ASP A 56 8.90 33.15 -39.69
CA ASP A 56 10.04 32.26 -39.53
C ASP A 56 9.90 31.01 -40.41
N SER A 57 10.86 30.82 -41.32
CA SER A 57 10.91 29.67 -42.23
C SER A 57 11.22 28.36 -41.51
N THR A 58 11.75 28.41 -40.28
CA THR A 58 11.97 27.23 -39.43
C THR A 58 10.66 26.51 -39.10
N ILE A 59 9.55 27.25 -38.90
CA ILE A 59 8.23 26.67 -38.61
C ILE A 59 7.71 25.88 -39.81
N VAL A 60 7.91 26.40 -41.02
CA VAL A 60 7.53 25.73 -42.26
C VAL A 60 8.36 24.47 -42.47
N LEU A 61 9.66 24.55 -42.24
CA LEU A 61 10.58 23.41 -42.30
C LEU A 61 10.16 22.32 -41.31
N LEU A 62 9.87 22.70 -40.08
CA LEU A 62 9.50 21.78 -39.00
C LEU A 62 8.11 21.16 -39.22
N THR A 63 7.17 21.93 -39.78
CA THR A 63 5.87 21.42 -40.23
C THR A 63 6.03 20.43 -41.38
N GLY A 64 6.92 20.72 -42.34
CA GLY A 64 7.27 19.81 -43.45
C GLY A 64 7.89 18.49 -42.97
N PHE A 65 8.84 18.56 -42.02
CA PHE A 65 9.38 17.36 -41.36
C PHE A 65 8.31 16.58 -40.62
N GLY A 66 7.38 17.27 -39.95
CA GLY A 66 6.24 16.64 -39.28
C GLY A 66 5.34 15.85 -40.21
N LEU A 67 5.00 16.43 -41.37
CA LEU A 67 4.20 15.75 -42.39
C LEU A 67 4.93 14.52 -42.95
N LEU A 68 6.25 14.62 -43.15
CA LEU A 68 7.06 13.48 -43.59
C LEU A 68 7.11 12.37 -42.53
N ILE A 69 7.27 12.71 -41.25
CA ILE A 69 7.23 11.75 -40.13
C ILE A 69 5.84 11.12 -40.01
N PHE A 70 4.77 11.89 -40.19
CA PHE A 70 3.41 11.37 -40.17
C PHE A 70 3.15 10.41 -41.34
N ALA A 71 3.61 10.75 -42.55
CA ALA A 71 3.53 9.88 -43.72
C ALA A 71 4.32 8.57 -43.52
N LEU A 72 5.53 8.65 -42.98
CA LEU A 72 6.32 7.46 -42.62
C LEU A 72 5.62 6.62 -41.55
N SER A 73 5.02 7.26 -40.54
CA SER A 73 4.29 6.57 -39.47
C SER A 73 3.01 5.87 -40.01
N ALA A 74 2.35 6.48 -41.00
CA ALA A 74 1.22 5.88 -41.71
C ALA A 74 1.64 4.69 -42.58
N ILE A 75 2.79 4.78 -43.26
CA ILE A 75 3.39 3.66 -44.01
C ILE A 75 3.75 2.51 -43.06
N LEU A 76 4.39 2.81 -41.92
CA LEU A 76 4.75 1.81 -40.91
C LEU A 76 3.52 1.10 -40.34
N TYR A 77 2.43 1.84 -40.11
CA TYR A 77 1.16 1.28 -39.68
C TYR A 77 0.55 0.36 -40.75
N TYR A 78 0.43 0.86 -41.99
CA TYR A 78 -0.27 0.14 -43.06
C TYR A 78 0.47 -1.09 -43.57
N TYR A 79 1.81 -1.03 -43.70
CA TYR A 79 2.60 -2.10 -44.29
C TYR A 79 3.19 -3.08 -43.29
N PHE A 80 3.47 -2.65 -42.05
CA PHE A 80 4.19 -3.45 -41.06
C PHE A 80 3.38 -3.76 -39.80
N ASP A 81 2.13 -3.27 -39.69
CA ASP A 81 1.25 -3.44 -38.52
C ASP A 81 1.90 -3.01 -37.19
N LEU A 82 2.81 -2.03 -37.25
CA LEU A 82 3.56 -1.52 -36.11
C LEU A 82 2.76 -0.46 -35.33
N VAL A 83 1.57 -0.83 -34.85
CA VAL A 83 0.59 0.07 -34.22
C VAL A 83 1.19 0.86 -33.03
N ASP A 84 1.90 0.18 -32.13
CA ASP A 84 2.46 0.80 -30.92
C ASP A 84 3.52 1.86 -31.25
N TYR A 85 4.35 1.62 -32.26
CA TYR A 85 5.39 2.55 -32.68
C TYR A 85 4.77 3.78 -33.34
N THR A 86 3.82 3.59 -34.26
CA THR A 86 3.10 4.69 -34.91
C THR A 86 2.38 5.58 -33.91
N LEU A 87 1.69 4.99 -32.92
CA LEU A 87 1.04 5.75 -31.85
C LEU A 87 2.06 6.51 -31.01
N SER A 88 3.16 5.86 -30.62
CA SER A 88 4.23 6.49 -29.83
C SER A 88 4.86 7.69 -30.55
N PHE A 89 5.15 7.57 -31.86
CA PHE A 89 5.66 8.67 -32.68
C PHE A 89 4.64 9.80 -32.83
N THR A 90 3.36 9.48 -32.97
CA THR A 90 2.30 10.49 -33.06
C THR A 90 2.19 11.31 -31.78
N HIS A 91 2.22 10.66 -30.61
CA HIS A 91 2.23 11.33 -29.30
C HIS A 91 3.50 12.15 -29.09
N LEU A 92 4.67 11.62 -29.47
CA LEU A 92 5.92 12.37 -29.47
C LEU A 92 5.79 13.67 -30.29
N TRP A 93 5.18 13.57 -31.46
CA TRP A 93 4.99 14.71 -32.34
C TRP A 93 4.02 15.74 -31.78
N TYR A 94 2.87 15.32 -31.22
CA TYR A 94 1.94 16.24 -30.56
C TYR A 94 2.58 17.00 -29.40
N GLY A 95 3.36 16.31 -28.55
CA GLY A 95 4.11 16.94 -27.47
C GLY A 95 5.10 17.99 -27.99
N CYS A 96 5.82 17.67 -29.06
CA CYS A 96 6.76 18.59 -29.71
C CYS A 96 6.03 19.83 -30.24
N LEU A 97 5.00 19.65 -31.06
CA LEU A 97 4.27 20.78 -31.66
C LEU A 97 3.62 21.69 -30.62
N LEU A 98 3.00 21.12 -29.57
CA LEU A 98 2.44 21.91 -28.46
C LEU A 98 3.53 22.69 -27.71
N GLY A 99 4.71 22.10 -27.51
CA GLY A 99 5.85 22.80 -26.93
C GLY A 99 6.32 23.98 -27.77
N ILE A 100 6.38 23.81 -29.11
CA ILE A 100 6.74 24.90 -30.03
C ILE A 100 5.72 26.03 -29.91
N ILE A 101 4.43 25.74 -30.03
CA ILE A 101 3.36 26.76 -29.91
C ILE A 101 3.41 27.45 -28.53
N SER A 102 3.84 26.74 -27.49
CA SER A 102 3.94 27.30 -26.12
C SER A 102 5.08 28.32 -25.96
N PHE A 103 6.21 28.16 -26.64
CA PHE A 103 7.41 28.99 -26.45
C PHE A 103 7.69 29.96 -27.61
N MET A 104 6.93 29.89 -28.70
CA MET A 104 7.04 30.85 -29.79
C MET A 104 6.46 32.19 -29.35
N ASP A 105 7.25 33.25 -29.55
CA ASP A 105 6.88 34.62 -29.21
C ASP A 105 5.88 35.14 -30.24
N VAL A 106 4.63 34.75 -30.05
CA VAL A 106 3.50 35.41 -30.66
C VAL A 106 3.20 36.60 -29.77
N GLY A 107 3.92 37.70 -29.98
CA GLY A 107 3.71 38.95 -29.25
C GLY A 107 2.22 39.16 -29.08
N LEU A 108 1.79 39.39 -27.82
CA LEU A 108 0.43 39.44 -27.28
C LEU A 108 -0.53 40.43 -27.98
N ASN A 109 -0.55 40.49 -29.31
CA ASN A 109 -1.63 41.04 -30.10
C ASN A 109 -2.81 40.06 -30.02
N GLU A 110 -3.38 39.94 -28.82
CA GLU A 110 -4.67 39.30 -28.55
C GLU A 110 -5.78 39.86 -29.47
N ALA A 111 -5.56 41.03 -30.08
CA ALA A 111 -6.45 41.67 -31.03
C ALA A 111 -6.58 40.92 -32.38
N ALA A 112 -5.60 40.10 -32.79
CA ALA A 112 -5.68 39.39 -34.06
C ALA A 112 -6.74 38.27 -33.99
N PRO A 113 -7.70 38.21 -34.95
CA PRO A 113 -8.79 37.23 -34.91
C PRO A 113 -8.28 35.78 -34.99
N ILE A 114 -7.15 35.56 -35.67
CA ILE A 114 -6.53 34.26 -35.86
C ILE A 114 -5.95 33.74 -34.52
N THR A 115 -5.34 34.59 -33.71
CA THR A 115 -4.84 34.22 -32.37
C THR A 115 -5.98 33.84 -31.42
N LYS A 116 -7.09 34.58 -31.44
CA LYS A 116 -8.29 34.22 -30.66
C LYS A 116 -8.89 32.87 -31.09
N ALA A 117 -8.95 32.62 -32.39
CA ALA A 117 -9.44 31.35 -32.92
C ALA A 117 -8.57 30.16 -32.46
N THR A 118 -7.25 30.31 -32.55
CA THR A 118 -6.27 29.30 -32.08
C THR A 118 -6.43 29.03 -30.58
N ASN A 119 -6.47 30.08 -29.75
CA ASN A 119 -6.63 29.92 -28.30
C ASN A 119 -7.97 29.29 -27.93
N GLY A 120 -9.05 29.66 -28.63
CA GLY A 120 -10.37 29.05 -28.48
C GLY A 120 -10.40 27.56 -28.83
N LEU A 121 -9.70 27.16 -29.91
CA LEU A 121 -9.59 25.75 -30.31
C LEU A 121 -8.78 24.92 -29.30
N LEU A 122 -7.67 25.46 -28.78
CA LEU A 122 -6.88 24.80 -27.74
C LEU A 122 -7.69 24.60 -26.45
N ALA A 123 -8.42 25.62 -26.00
CA ALA A 123 -9.30 25.52 -24.84
C ALA A 123 -10.45 24.51 -25.08
N SER A 124 -11.05 24.54 -26.27
CA SER A 124 -12.14 23.61 -26.65
C SER A 124 -11.65 22.16 -26.66
N SER A 125 -10.43 21.92 -27.15
CA SER A 125 -9.79 20.59 -27.11
C SER A 125 -9.67 20.07 -25.68
N LEU A 126 -9.23 20.91 -24.73
CA LEU A 126 -9.12 20.53 -23.33
C LEU A 126 -10.49 20.17 -22.71
N VAL A 127 -11.52 20.96 -22.99
CA VAL A 127 -12.89 20.71 -22.51
C VAL A 127 -13.46 19.40 -23.09
N LEU A 128 -13.26 19.16 -24.38
CA LEU A 128 -13.70 17.92 -25.02
C LEU A 128 -13.00 16.70 -24.43
N LYS A 129 -11.68 16.77 -24.18
CA LYS A 129 -10.94 15.72 -23.48
C LYS A 129 -11.51 15.45 -22.09
N MET A 130 -11.85 16.49 -21.33
CA MET A 130 -12.46 16.34 -20.01
C MET A 130 -13.81 15.61 -20.09
N ILE A 131 -14.68 16.03 -21.01
CA ILE A 131 -15.99 15.41 -21.23
C ILE A 131 -15.83 13.94 -21.64
N TRP A 132 -14.92 13.66 -22.58
CA TRP A 132 -14.59 12.31 -23.02
C TRP A 132 -14.14 11.42 -21.86
N SER A 133 -13.09 11.85 -21.14
CA SER A 133 -12.46 11.10 -20.06
C SER A 133 -13.42 10.83 -18.89
N ILE A 134 -14.34 11.74 -18.58
CA ILE A 134 -15.38 11.52 -17.56
C ILE A 134 -16.40 10.50 -18.08
N SER A 135 -16.86 10.65 -19.31
CA SER A 135 -17.88 9.77 -19.90
C SER A 135 -17.39 8.32 -20.02
N GLU A 136 -16.16 8.12 -20.46
CA GLU A 136 -15.53 6.79 -20.59
C GLU A 136 -15.46 6.04 -19.24
N ARG A 137 -15.06 6.75 -18.18
CA ARG A 137 -14.96 6.21 -16.81
C ARG A 137 -16.31 5.97 -16.17
N ALA A 138 -17.25 6.89 -16.38
CA ALA A 138 -18.60 6.77 -15.84
C ALA A 138 -19.35 5.58 -16.47
N CYS A 139 -19.04 5.24 -17.73
CA CYS A 139 -19.54 4.03 -18.40
C CYS A 139 -18.76 2.75 -18.05
N GLY A 140 -17.72 2.82 -17.22
CA GLY A 140 -16.92 1.67 -16.80
C GLY A 140 -16.14 0.99 -17.93
N GLN A 141 -15.81 1.71 -19.00
CA GLN A 141 -15.13 1.17 -20.18
C GLN A 141 -13.61 1.18 -20.04
N THR A 142 -13.09 1.81 -18.98
CA THR A 142 -11.65 1.95 -18.75
C THR A 142 -11.04 0.71 -18.08
N GLY A 143 -10.04 0.12 -18.73
CA GLY A 143 -9.18 -0.90 -18.13
C GLY A 143 -8.06 -0.25 -17.31
N TYR A 144 -8.00 -0.55 -16.01
CA TYR A 144 -6.94 -0.04 -15.14
C TYR A 144 -5.74 -0.99 -15.11
N THR A 145 -4.54 -0.46 -15.36
CA THR A 145 -3.28 -1.20 -15.25
C THR A 145 -2.25 -0.43 -14.45
N SER A 146 -1.34 -1.16 -13.79
CA SER A 146 -0.25 -0.56 -13.00
C SER A 146 0.84 -0.01 -13.90
N ARG A 147 0.98 1.31 -13.97
CA ARG A 147 2.04 2.01 -14.73
C ARG A 147 2.40 3.32 -14.03
N LEU A 148 3.66 3.73 -14.13
CA LEU A 148 4.12 5.05 -13.67
C LEU A 148 3.63 6.15 -14.62
N LEU A 149 3.86 5.95 -15.92
CA LEU A 149 3.39 6.80 -17.00
C LEU A 149 2.79 5.92 -18.09
N THR A 150 1.73 6.41 -18.72
CA THR A 150 1.18 5.85 -19.95
C THR A 150 2.08 6.17 -21.15
N THR A 151 1.91 5.43 -22.24
CA THR A 151 2.63 5.70 -23.50
C THR A 151 2.41 7.14 -23.97
N VAL A 152 1.17 7.62 -23.87
CA VAL A 152 0.78 9.00 -24.19
C VAL A 152 1.59 10.00 -23.37
N GLU A 153 1.51 9.92 -22.05
CA GLU A 153 2.20 10.84 -21.12
C GLU A 153 3.72 10.83 -21.33
N LYS A 154 4.31 9.63 -21.49
CA LYS A 154 5.75 9.47 -21.69
C LYS A 154 6.21 10.16 -22.97
N TYR A 155 5.60 9.83 -24.11
CA TYR A 155 6.08 10.34 -25.40
C TYR A 155 5.71 11.81 -25.60
N GLU A 156 4.56 12.29 -25.11
CA GLU A 156 4.24 13.72 -25.15
C GLU A 156 5.19 14.56 -24.29
N CYS A 157 5.59 14.08 -23.10
CA CYS A 157 6.62 14.76 -22.28
C CYS A 157 7.99 14.79 -22.97
N ILE A 158 8.41 13.69 -23.60
CA ILE A 158 9.66 13.66 -24.38
C ILE A 158 9.59 14.64 -25.55
N GLY A 159 8.47 14.66 -26.27
CA GLY A 159 8.24 15.59 -27.39
C GLY A 159 8.32 17.04 -26.94
N PHE A 160 7.63 17.38 -25.84
CA PHE A 160 7.67 18.71 -25.26
C PHE A 160 9.08 19.10 -24.79
N SER A 161 9.85 18.14 -24.26
CA SER A 161 11.27 18.36 -23.90
C SER A 161 12.14 18.68 -25.12
N ILE A 162 11.89 18.02 -26.26
CA ILE A 162 12.59 18.34 -27.52
C ILE A 162 12.26 19.76 -27.98
N ALA A 163 11.00 20.20 -27.85
CA ALA A 163 10.62 21.56 -28.20
C ALA A 163 11.31 22.64 -27.33
N CYS A 164 11.64 22.31 -26.07
CA CYS A 164 12.37 23.22 -25.18
C CYS A 164 13.78 23.57 -25.71
N MET A 165 14.35 22.77 -26.62
CA MET A 165 15.64 23.04 -27.28
C MET A 165 15.64 24.38 -28.05
N ILE A 166 14.47 24.83 -28.52
CA ILE A 166 14.33 26.11 -29.24
C ILE A 166 14.80 27.28 -28.36
N LYS A 167 14.65 27.17 -27.03
CA LYS A 167 15.10 28.15 -26.05
C LYS A 167 16.41 27.71 -25.42
N SER A 168 17.50 27.76 -26.20
CA SER A 168 18.83 27.27 -25.82
C SER A 168 19.33 27.80 -24.47
N THR A 169 19.00 29.03 -24.08
CA THR A 169 19.46 29.66 -22.82
C THR A 169 18.88 29.01 -21.56
N TYR A 170 17.60 28.61 -21.59
CA TYR A 170 16.86 28.10 -20.41
C TYR A 170 16.44 26.63 -20.55
N MET A 171 17.02 25.94 -21.54
CA MET A 171 16.71 24.57 -21.91
C MET A 171 16.77 23.61 -20.72
N VAL A 172 17.82 23.72 -19.89
CA VAL A 172 18.01 22.84 -18.72
C VAL A 172 16.88 23.04 -17.69
N SER A 173 16.54 24.28 -17.36
CA SER A 173 15.45 24.60 -16.43
C SER A 173 14.10 24.07 -16.93
N LEU A 174 13.82 24.22 -18.22
CA LEU A 174 12.61 23.70 -18.85
C LEU A 174 12.57 22.16 -18.82
N TRP A 175 13.69 21.49 -19.11
CA TRP A 175 13.78 20.03 -18.99
C TRP A 175 13.52 19.54 -17.58
N LEU A 176 14.10 20.20 -16.57
CA LEU A 176 13.85 19.89 -15.17
C LEU A 176 12.36 20.06 -14.82
N LEU A 177 11.70 21.11 -15.33
CA LEU A 177 10.26 21.29 -15.12
C LEU A 177 9.43 20.16 -15.75
N VAL A 178 9.76 19.73 -16.96
CA VAL A 178 9.05 18.62 -17.62
C VAL A 178 9.25 17.30 -16.87
N ILE A 179 10.44 17.08 -16.31
CA ILE A 179 10.72 15.92 -15.44
C ILE A 179 9.88 16.01 -14.16
N ALA A 180 9.82 17.18 -13.52
CA ALA A 180 8.98 17.42 -12.34
C ALA A 180 7.49 17.16 -12.65
N PHE A 181 7.03 17.59 -13.82
CA PHE A 181 5.66 17.37 -14.30
C PHE A 181 5.37 15.87 -14.49
N ALA A 182 6.29 15.14 -15.11
CA ALA A 182 6.18 13.70 -15.31
C ALA A 182 6.12 12.94 -13.97
N PHE A 183 6.93 13.32 -12.98
CA PHE A 183 6.83 12.73 -11.63
C PHE A 183 5.53 13.10 -10.93
N THR A 184 5.01 14.32 -11.13
CA THR A 184 3.72 14.74 -10.59
C THR A 184 2.59 13.87 -11.16
N ILE A 185 2.59 13.60 -12.47
CA ILE A 185 1.65 12.65 -13.11
C ILE A 185 1.79 11.26 -12.50
N ALA A 186 3.03 10.75 -12.35
CA ALA A 186 3.26 9.44 -11.77
C ALA A 186 2.74 9.34 -10.32
N SER A 187 2.89 10.40 -9.52
CA SER A 187 2.35 10.45 -8.15
C SER A 187 0.82 10.37 -8.13
N LEU A 188 0.13 11.00 -9.08
CA LEU A 188 -1.33 10.95 -9.23
C LEU A 188 -1.81 9.55 -9.67
N ARG A 189 -1.13 8.94 -10.66
CA ARG A 189 -1.44 7.57 -11.15
C ARG A 189 -1.34 6.53 -10.03
N LEU A 190 -0.36 6.68 -9.16
CA LEU A 190 -0.15 5.80 -8.00
C LEU A 190 -1.09 6.11 -6.82
N LYS A 191 -1.82 7.22 -6.87
CA LYS A 191 -2.69 7.74 -5.81
C LYS A 191 -1.98 8.00 -4.49
N VAL A 192 -0.73 8.49 -4.56
CA VAL A 192 0.08 8.84 -3.38
C VAL A 192 -0.72 9.78 -2.47
N ALA A 193 -0.66 9.57 -1.15
CA ALA A 193 -1.41 10.36 -0.17
C ALA A 193 -1.20 11.88 -0.31
N CYS A 194 0.00 12.30 -0.71
CA CYS A 194 0.39 13.70 -0.93
C CYS A 194 0.25 14.17 -2.39
N ALA A 195 -0.34 13.39 -3.30
CA ALA A 195 -0.35 13.71 -4.74
C ALA A 195 -1.09 15.03 -5.06
N ILE A 196 -2.23 15.30 -4.41
CA ILE A 196 -2.99 16.56 -4.62
C ILE A 196 -2.21 17.78 -4.10
N PRO A 197 -1.68 17.78 -2.85
CA PRO A 197 -0.79 18.84 -2.39
C PRO A 197 0.41 19.09 -3.32
N ILE A 198 1.06 18.02 -3.81
CA ILE A 198 2.19 18.13 -4.74
C ILE A 198 1.73 18.76 -6.07
N LEU A 199 0.58 18.35 -6.61
CA LEU A 199 0.02 18.94 -7.82
C LEU A 199 -0.28 20.44 -7.64
N VAL A 200 -0.91 20.82 -6.53
CA VAL A 200 -1.20 22.23 -6.23
C VAL A 200 0.08 23.03 -6.11
N LEU A 201 1.10 22.50 -5.42
CA LEU A 201 2.40 23.13 -5.32
C LEU A 201 3.07 23.27 -6.69
N PHE A 202 3.05 22.22 -7.51
CA PHE A 202 3.60 22.25 -8.87
C PHE A 202 2.93 23.33 -9.74
N VAL A 203 1.60 23.36 -9.77
CA VAL A 203 0.84 24.33 -10.58
C VAL A 203 1.05 25.77 -10.08
N THR A 204 1.02 25.98 -8.77
CA THR A 204 1.23 27.31 -8.19
C THR A 204 2.65 27.82 -8.46
N LEU A 205 3.69 27.03 -8.16
CA LEU A 205 5.07 27.43 -8.38
C LEU A 205 5.39 27.63 -9.86
N SER A 206 4.91 26.75 -10.73
CA SER A 206 5.14 26.88 -12.17
C SER A 206 4.49 28.13 -12.74
N ALA A 207 3.20 28.35 -12.46
CA ALA A 207 2.44 29.47 -13.03
C ALA A 207 2.82 30.84 -12.47
N THR A 208 3.20 30.94 -11.20
CA THR A 208 3.46 32.24 -10.53
C THR A 208 4.93 32.63 -10.53
N PHE A 209 5.85 31.68 -10.34
CA PHE A 209 7.27 32.00 -10.14
C PHE A 209 8.14 31.50 -11.29
N PHE A 210 8.00 30.26 -11.72
CA PHE A 210 8.92 29.65 -12.68
C PHE A 210 8.92 30.33 -14.06
N PHE A 211 7.75 30.53 -14.66
CA PHE A 211 7.67 31.21 -15.97
C PHE A 211 7.99 32.69 -15.88
N HIS A 212 7.79 33.31 -14.72
CA HIS A 212 8.22 34.68 -14.48
C HIS A 212 9.76 34.76 -14.41
N ALA A 213 10.41 33.82 -13.73
CA ALA A 213 11.87 33.75 -13.57
C ALA A 213 12.63 33.55 -14.90
N ILE A 214 12.01 32.87 -15.87
CA ILE A 214 12.63 32.60 -17.18
C ILE A 214 12.48 33.81 -18.14
N GLU A 215 11.58 34.76 -17.84
CA GLU A 215 11.28 35.95 -18.67
C GLU A 215 10.98 35.63 -20.15
N VAL A 216 10.58 34.39 -20.45
CA VAL A 216 10.25 33.95 -21.81
C VAL A 216 8.75 34.18 -22.05
N PRO A 217 8.35 34.83 -23.16
CA PRO A 217 6.96 34.92 -23.55
C PRO A 217 6.41 33.51 -23.79
N ILE A 218 5.38 33.14 -23.04
CA ILE A 218 4.71 31.85 -23.13
C ILE A 218 3.28 32.03 -23.63
N ASN A 219 2.79 31.09 -24.45
CA ASN A 219 1.37 30.97 -24.75
C ASN A 219 0.68 30.11 -23.65
N PRO A 220 -0.09 30.73 -22.74
CA PRO A 220 -0.69 30.00 -21.62
C PRO A 220 -1.75 28.99 -22.06
N PHE A 221 -2.42 29.21 -23.20
CA PHE A 221 -3.45 28.29 -23.71
C PHE A 221 -2.83 27.00 -24.24
N ALA A 222 -1.70 27.08 -24.95
CA ALA A 222 -0.99 25.91 -25.45
C ALA A 222 -0.39 25.08 -24.31
N LEU A 223 0.24 25.75 -23.34
CA LEU A 223 0.78 25.11 -22.15
C LEU A 223 -0.32 24.45 -21.30
N SER A 224 -1.45 25.14 -21.10
CA SER A 224 -2.60 24.59 -20.38
C SER A 224 -3.25 23.43 -21.13
N CYS A 225 -3.27 23.46 -22.46
CA CYS A 225 -3.74 22.35 -23.29
C CYS A 225 -2.83 21.12 -23.10
N PHE A 226 -1.52 21.28 -23.20
CA PHE A 226 -0.56 20.20 -22.95
C PHE A 226 -0.68 19.63 -21.53
N ALA A 227 -0.51 20.47 -20.50
CA ALA A 227 -0.50 20.02 -19.12
C ALA A 227 -1.87 19.50 -18.68
N GLY A 228 -2.94 20.21 -19.04
CA GLY A 228 -4.31 19.85 -18.68
C GLY A 228 -4.75 18.52 -19.29
N ARG A 229 -4.48 18.28 -20.58
CA ARG A 229 -4.85 17.02 -21.24
C ARG A 229 -4.17 15.80 -20.61
N LEU A 230 -2.92 15.95 -20.16
CA LEU A 230 -2.17 14.90 -19.47
C LEU A 230 -2.61 14.72 -18.00
N LEU A 231 -3.09 15.77 -17.33
CA LEU A 231 -3.54 15.70 -15.93
C LEU A 231 -4.98 15.21 -15.74
N ILE A 232 -5.88 15.42 -16.71
CA ILE A 232 -7.31 15.04 -16.59
C ILE A 232 -7.48 13.57 -16.21
N ASP A 233 -6.85 12.66 -16.96
CA ASP A 233 -6.98 11.23 -16.75
C ASP A 233 -6.48 10.77 -15.36
N PRO A 234 -5.24 11.08 -14.93
CA PRO A 234 -4.74 10.68 -13.61
C PRO A 234 -5.50 11.34 -12.45
N VAL A 235 -5.99 12.57 -12.58
CA VAL A 235 -6.80 13.23 -11.55
C VAL A 235 -8.15 12.54 -11.39
N LEU A 236 -8.84 12.21 -12.48
CA LEU A 236 -10.09 11.45 -12.43
C LEU A 236 -9.86 10.05 -11.85
N ASP A 237 -8.74 9.43 -12.17
CA ASP A 237 -8.42 8.08 -11.71
C ASP A 237 -8.26 8.00 -10.20
N LEU A 238 -7.90 9.09 -9.49
CA LEU A 238 -7.90 9.12 -8.02
C LEU A 238 -9.23 8.62 -7.43
N TYR A 239 -10.35 8.93 -8.09
CA TYR A 239 -11.69 8.49 -7.71
C TYR A 239 -12.11 7.17 -8.38
N PHE A 240 -11.98 7.04 -9.70
CA PHE A 240 -12.57 5.92 -10.45
C PHE A 240 -11.75 4.62 -10.41
N CYS A 241 -10.43 4.69 -10.25
CA CYS A 241 -9.60 3.49 -10.25
C CYS A 241 -9.81 2.65 -8.97
N GLY A 242 -10.24 1.40 -9.17
CA GLY A 242 -10.52 0.44 -8.09
C GLY A 242 -9.35 -0.47 -7.70
N LEU A 243 -8.16 -0.27 -8.29
CA LEU A 243 -6.99 -1.12 -8.03
C LEU A 243 -6.58 -1.08 -6.55
N SER A 244 -6.20 -2.25 -6.02
CA SER A 244 -5.64 -2.38 -4.68
C SER A 244 -4.26 -1.71 -4.58
N VAL A 245 -3.80 -1.41 -3.37
CA VAL A 245 -2.48 -0.77 -3.15
C VAL A 245 -1.37 -1.57 -3.84
N LEU A 246 -1.32 -2.89 -3.64
CA LEU A 246 -0.30 -3.74 -4.24
C LEU A 246 -0.40 -3.80 -5.76
N GLU A 247 -1.62 -3.82 -6.32
CA GLU A 247 -1.80 -3.76 -7.76
C GLU A 247 -1.29 -2.45 -8.34
N ARG A 248 -1.62 -1.29 -7.74
CA ARG A 248 -1.15 0.02 -8.22
C ARG A 248 0.38 0.11 -8.22
N TRP A 249 1.01 -0.32 -7.14
CA TRP A 249 2.47 -0.26 -6.98
C TRP A 249 3.22 -1.43 -7.67
N ASN A 250 2.52 -2.37 -8.29
CA ASN A 250 3.13 -3.54 -8.94
C ASN A 250 4.20 -3.16 -9.98
N CYS A 251 4.01 -2.03 -10.69
CA CYS A 251 4.97 -1.50 -11.66
C CYS A 251 6.36 -1.20 -11.07
N LEU A 252 6.44 -0.98 -9.75
CA LEU A 252 7.67 -0.81 -8.98
C LEU A 252 7.99 -2.05 -8.16
N ILE A 253 7.01 -2.67 -7.48
CA ILE A 253 7.23 -3.77 -6.53
C ILE A 253 7.88 -4.98 -7.20
N ASN A 254 7.37 -5.44 -8.35
CA ASN A 254 7.80 -6.69 -8.98
C ASN A 254 8.95 -6.48 -10.00
N ARG A 255 9.70 -5.38 -9.88
CA ARG A 255 10.85 -5.13 -10.77
C ARG A 255 12.10 -5.85 -10.28
N SER A 256 13.05 -6.01 -11.20
CA SER A 256 14.34 -6.61 -10.88
C SER A 256 15.12 -5.70 -9.93
N HIS A 257 15.97 -6.32 -9.12
CA HIS A 257 16.83 -5.62 -8.17
C HIS A 257 17.75 -4.59 -8.84
N LEU A 258 18.17 -4.82 -10.09
CA LEU A 258 18.96 -3.84 -10.85
C LEU A 258 18.15 -2.56 -11.11
N ILE A 259 16.88 -2.68 -11.49
CA ILE A 259 16.00 -1.53 -11.72
C ILE A 259 15.79 -0.74 -10.42
N HIS A 260 15.55 -1.43 -9.29
CA HIS A 260 15.45 -0.74 -7.99
C HIS A 260 16.71 0.04 -7.63
N ARG A 261 17.89 -0.53 -7.88
CA ARG A 261 19.17 0.18 -7.66
C ARG A 261 19.35 1.37 -8.58
N LEU A 262 18.98 1.24 -9.87
CA LEU A 262 19.05 2.36 -10.82
C LEU A 262 18.10 3.49 -10.42
N LEU A 263 16.89 3.17 -9.96
CA LEU A 263 15.93 4.16 -9.45
C LEU A 263 16.46 4.87 -8.20
N LEU A 264 17.11 4.15 -7.28
CA LEU A 264 17.74 4.76 -6.12
C LEU A 264 18.91 5.67 -6.50
N LEU A 265 19.77 5.22 -7.42
CA LEU A 265 20.88 6.06 -7.92
C LEU A 265 20.36 7.33 -8.62
N LEU A 266 19.26 7.20 -9.38
CA LEU A 266 18.61 8.34 -10.01
C LEU A 266 18.02 9.32 -8.97
N ALA A 267 17.39 8.82 -7.91
CA ALA A 267 16.90 9.66 -6.81
C ALA A 267 18.04 10.43 -6.13
N ILE A 268 19.15 9.74 -5.81
CA ILE A 268 20.36 10.36 -5.25
C ILE A 268 20.93 11.42 -6.19
N ALA A 269 20.93 11.17 -7.51
CA ALA A 269 21.41 12.15 -8.48
C ALA A 269 20.57 13.43 -8.48
N PHE A 270 19.24 13.32 -8.36
CA PHE A 270 18.37 14.50 -8.23
C PHE A 270 18.54 15.22 -6.89
N GLU A 271 18.72 14.49 -5.80
CA GLU A 271 19.02 15.04 -4.47
C GLU A 271 20.32 15.86 -4.47
N VAL A 272 21.40 15.29 -5.04
CA VAL A 272 22.69 15.98 -5.17
C VAL A 272 22.57 17.21 -6.08
N LEU A 273 21.86 17.09 -7.20
CA LEU A 273 21.60 18.21 -8.11
C LEU A 273 20.87 19.34 -7.39
N PHE A 274 19.82 19.03 -6.62
CA PHE A 274 19.09 20.02 -5.81
C PHE A 274 20.00 20.69 -4.79
N LEU A 275 20.85 19.94 -4.09
CA LEU A 275 21.79 20.51 -3.11
C LEU A 275 22.78 21.47 -3.76
N ILE A 276 23.29 21.14 -4.95
CA ILE A 276 24.19 22.00 -5.74
C ILE A 276 23.45 23.27 -6.16
N LEU A 277 22.25 23.16 -6.72
CA LEU A 277 21.43 24.31 -7.13
C LEU A 277 21.07 25.21 -5.95
N ALA A 278 20.81 24.64 -4.77
CA ALA A 278 20.58 25.39 -3.54
C ALA A 278 21.86 26.12 -3.07
N GLY A 279 23.03 25.51 -3.24
CA GLY A 279 24.32 26.15 -2.96
C GLY A 279 24.63 27.30 -3.91
N GLU A 280 24.38 27.13 -5.20
CA GLU A 280 24.49 28.20 -6.20
C GLU A 280 23.53 29.36 -5.90
N ALA A 281 22.29 29.04 -5.55
CA ALA A 281 21.31 30.02 -5.08
C ALA A 281 21.84 30.81 -3.87
N THR A 282 22.47 30.14 -2.91
CA THR A 282 23.02 30.82 -1.73
C THR A 282 24.04 31.92 -2.09
N LEU A 283 24.87 31.68 -3.11
CA LEU A 283 25.90 32.63 -3.56
C LEU A 283 25.32 33.86 -4.27
N THR A 284 24.15 33.72 -4.90
CA THR A 284 23.46 34.80 -5.62
C THR A 284 22.45 35.55 -4.75
N HIS A 285 22.27 35.15 -3.50
CA HIS A 285 21.29 35.75 -2.59
C HIS A 285 21.73 37.15 -2.14
N GLU A 286 20.81 38.12 -2.17
CA GLU A 286 21.10 39.52 -1.78
C GLU A 286 21.65 39.62 -0.35
N GLU A 287 21.06 38.84 0.57
CA GLU A 287 21.49 38.69 1.96
C GLU A 287 22.44 37.50 2.17
N TRP A 288 23.49 37.39 1.37
CA TRP A 288 24.44 36.27 1.39
C TRP A 288 25.01 35.96 2.79
N TYR A 289 25.15 36.99 3.64
CA TYR A 289 25.67 36.87 5.01
C TYR A 289 24.73 36.12 5.97
N PHE A 290 23.42 36.10 5.71
CA PHE A 290 22.46 35.24 6.40
C PHE A 290 22.23 33.92 5.64
N ALA A 291 22.23 33.96 4.31
CA ALA A 291 21.98 32.78 3.48
C ALA A 291 23.08 31.72 3.63
N ILE A 292 24.38 32.11 3.68
CA ILE A 292 25.49 31.15 3.81
C ILE A 292 25.44 30.37 5.14
N PRO A 293 25.34 31.02 6.32
CA PRO A 293 25.16 30.30 7.57
C PRO A 293 23.90 29.44 7.60
N ALA A 294 22.79 29.94 7.06
CA ALA A 294 21.55 29.18 6.98
C ALA A 294 21.70 27.92 6.10
N TYR A 295 22.26 28.05 4.90
CA TYR A 295 22.58 26.94 4.01
C TYR A 295 23.51 25.93 4.67
N ALA A 296 24.53 26.39 5.41
CA ALA A 296 25.43 25.49 6.12
C ALA A 296 24.69 24.67 7.20
N VAL A 297 23.86 25.33 8.04
CA VAL A 297 23.12 24.65 9.12
C VAL A 297 22.05 23.72 8.56
N PHE A 298 21.17 24.24 7.69
CA PHE A 298 20.08 23.45 7.10
C PHE A 298 20.59 22.41 6.11
N GLY A 299 21.67 22.68 5.38
CA GLY A 299 22.32 21.75 4.46
C GLY A 299 22.98 20.59 5.19
N ILE A 300 23.69 20.82 6.30
CA ILE A 300 24.26 19.72 7.12
C ILE A 300 23.14 18.84 7.69
N LEU A 301 22.07 19.46 8.21
CA LEU A 301 20.90 18.75 8.70
C LEU A 301 20.24 17.92 7.58
N TRP A 302 20.05 18.54 6.41
CA TRP A 302 19.47 17.91 5.23
C TRP A 302 20.31 16.71 4.77
N ILE A 303 21.63 16.86 4.61
CA ILE A 303 22.54 15.76 4.23
C ILE A 303 22.42 14.61 5.23
N SER A 304 22.40 14.92 6.53
CA SER A 304 22.34 13.89 7.56
C SER A 304 21.03 13.10 7.53
N LEU A 305 19.90 13.76 7.27
CA LEU A 305 18.59 13.11 7.08
C LEU A 305 18.48 12.37 5.75
N HIS A 306 19.17 12.83 4.70
CA HIS A 306 19.17 12.17 3.39
C HIS A 306 20.06 10.93 3.35
N ILE A 307 21.15 10.88 4.13
CA ILE A 307 21.89 9.64 4.36
C ILE A 307 20.95 8.58 4.98
N VAL A 308 20.13 8.98 5.95
CA VAL A 308 19.13 8.11 6.58
C VAL A 308 18.06 7.67 5.56
N PHE A 309 17.57 8.60 4.73
CA PHE A 309 16.64 8.30 3.63
C PHE A 309 17.21 7.25 2.67
N VAL A 310 18.46 7.39 2.23
CA VAL A 310 19.13 6.45 1.32
C VAL A 310 19.29 5.07 1.98
N ILE A 311 19.77 5.00 3.22
CA ILE A 311 19.91 3.74 3.97
C ILE A 311 18.55 3.07 4.14
N THR A 312 17.52 3.84 4.48
CA THR A 312 16.15 3.35 4.66
C THR A 312 15.60 2.78 3.35
N THR A 313 15.80 3.48 2.23
CA THR A 313 15.36 3.05 0.90
C THR A 313 16.11 1.79 0.47
N TRP A 314 17.41 1.72 0.74
CA TRP A 314 18.23 0.53 0.47
C TRP A 314 17.73 -0.68 1.28
N GLY A 315 17.48 -0.50 2.58
CA GLY A 315 16.93 -1.54 3.45
C GLY A 315 15.55 -2.01 2.99
N PHE A 316 14.69 -1.08 2.57
CA PHE A 316 13.38 -1.40 1.99
C PHE A 316 13.51 -2.27 0.73
N ILE A 317 14.38 -1.91 -0.21
CA ILE A 317 14.64 -2.68 -1.43
C ILE A 317 15.15 -4.09 -1.08
N GLY A 318 16.00 -4.20 -0.05
CA GLY A 318 16.48 -5.49 0.47
C GLY A 318 15.34 -6.40 0.94
N LYS A 319 14.49 -5.90 1.85
CA LYS A 319 13.33 -6.64 2.37
C LYS A 319 12.30 -6.97 1.27
N LEU A 320 12.06 -6.04 0.36
CA LEU A 320 11.15 -6.23 -0.78
C LEU A 320 11.64 -7.37 -1.69
N ARG A 321 12.94 -7.43 -1.97
CA ARG A 321 13.56 -8.49 -2.75
C ARG A 321 13.41 -9.86 -2.09
N GLU A 322 13.57 -9.95 -0.78
CA GLU A 322 13.36 -11.20 -0.03
C GLU A 322 11.90 -11.66 -0.13
N CYS A 323 10.95 -10.75 -0.01
CA CYS A 323 9.53 -11.03 -0.19
C CYS A 323 9.21 -11.51 -1.61
N ASN A 324 9.74 -10.82 -2.64
CA ASN A 324 9.55 -11.23 -4.03
C ASN A 324 10.20 -12.59 -4.34
N ARG A 325 11.39 -12.85 -3.79
CA ARG A 325 12.05 -14.17 -3.94
C ARG A 325 11.21 -15.27 -3.30
N ALA A 326 10.66 -15.03 -2.11
CA ALA A 326 9.76 -15.96 -1.45
C ALA A 326 8.46 -16.14 -2.25
N TYR A 327 7.89 -15.07 -2.81
CA TYR A 327 6.69 -15.13 -3.65
C TYR A 327 6.91 -15.99 -4.91
N HIS A 328 8.00 -15.76 -5.63
CA HIS A 328 8.35 -16.53 -6.83
C HIS A 328 8.81 -17.97 -6.54
N ALA A 329 9.20 -18.27 -5.30
CA ALA A 329 9.57 -19.63 -4.87
C ALA A 329 8.36 -20.48 -4.45
N VAL A 330 7.22 -19.86 -4.16
CA VAL A 330 5.98 -20.58 -3.79
C VAL A 330 5.32 -21.10 -5.06
N SER A 331 5.01 -22.40 -5.10
CA SER A 331 4.28 -23.04 -6.21
C SER A 331 2.91 -22.35 -6.44
N GLU A 332 2.51 -22.22 -7.70
CA GLU A 332 1.23 -21.62 -8.13
C GLU A 332 0.01 -22.26 -7.43
N GLU A 333 0.11 -23.55 -7.07
CA GLU A 333 -0.93 -24.31 -6.36
C GLU A 333 -1.30 -23.69 -4.99
N THR A 334 -0.35 -23.01 -4.35
CA THR A 334 -0.52 -22.51 -2.98
C THR A 334 -1.28 -21.18 -2.90
N ASN A 335 -1.56 -20.51 -4.04
CA ASN A 335 -2.38 -19.28 -4.13
C ASN A 335 -2.04 -18.18 -3.10
N LYS A 336 -0.79 -18.13 -2.61
CA LYS A 336 -0.37 -17.19 -1.56
C LYS A 336 -0.22 -15.79 -2.14
N SER A 337 -0.89 -14.81 -1.55
CA SER A 337 -0.76 -13.41 -1.96
C SER A 337 0.52 -12.78 -1.41
N LEU A 338 1.17 -11.93 -2.21
CA LEU A 338 2.37 -11.17 -1.82
C LEU A 338 2.20 -10.40 -0.51
N SER A 339 0.99 -9.89 -0.22
CA SER A 339 0.65 -9.22 1.04
C SER A 339 0.88 -10.07 2.28
N VAL A 340 0.60 -11.38 2.21
CA VAL A 340 0.73 -12.30 3.34
C VAL A 340 2.21 -12.57 3.62
N ILE A 341 3.01 -12.73 2.56
CA ILE A 341 4.46 -12.92 2.66
C ILE A 341 5.13 -11.66 3.23
N MET A 342 4.73 -10.48 2.75
CA MET A 342 5.22 -9.20 3.28
C MET A 342 4.86 -9.00 4.75
N ALA A 343 3.64 -9.37 5.16
CA ALA A 343 3.21 -9.31 6.55
C ALA A 343 4.00 -10.27 7.44
N SER A 344 4.19 -11.53 7.01
CA SER A 344 4.93 -12.54 7.79
C SER A 344 6.41 -12.17 7.97
N LYS A 345 6.98 -11.39 7.04
CA LYS A 345 8.36 -10.88 7.10
C LYS A 345 8.49 -9.53 7.84
N GLY A 346 7.45 -9.08 8.53
CA GLY A 346 7.52 -7.86 9.36
C GLY A 346 7.60 -6.56 8.55
N LEU A 347 7.30 -6.58 7.24
CA LEU A 347 7.45 -5.40 6.39
C LEU A 347 6.55 -4.24 6.83
N ARG A 348 5.39 -4.52 7.45
CA ARG A 348 4.49 -3.53 8.04
C ARG A 348 5.18 -2.67 9.12
N PHE A 349 5.87 -3.31 10.06
CA PHE A 349 6.53 -2.60 11.14
C PHE A 349 7.67 -1.75 10.60
N PHE A 350 8.49 -2.34 9.73
CA PHE A 350 9.55 -1.64 9.03
C PHE A 350 9.03 -0.41 8.27
N THR A 351 7.96 -0.54 7.46
CA THR A 351 7.40 0.60 6.72
C THR A 351 6.78 1.65 7.63
N THR A 352 6.26 1.25 8.79
CA THR A 352 5.68 2.17 9.78
C THR A 352 6.75 3.03 10.48
N ILE A 353 7.95 2.50 10.71
CA ILE A 353 9.10 3.29 11.18
C ILE A 353 9.64 4.13 10.03
N SER A 354 9.96 3.48 8.90
CA SER A 354 10.57 4.11 7.74
C SER A 354 9.77 5.29 7.20
N ARG A 355 8.44 5.26 7.26
CA ARG A 355 7.62 6.42 6.84
C ARG A 355 7.92 7.68 7.69
N ARG A 356 8.18 7.54 9.00
CA ARG A 356 8.51 8.68 9.88
C ARG A 356 9.87 9.26 9.50
N LEU A 357 10.83 8.39 9.20
CA LEU A 357 12.16 8.80 8.76
C LEU A 357 12.12 9.53 7.41
N VAL A 358 11.41 8.97 6.43
CA VAL A 358 11.24 9.62 5.11
C VAL A 358 10.46 10.92 5.23
N ALA A 359 9.45 11.01 6.11
CA ALA A 359 8.72 12.25 6.36
C ALA A 359 9.64 13.36 6.92
N SER A 360 10.62 13.01 7.75
CA SER A 360 11.60 13.98 8.26
C SER A 360 12.55 14.50 7.18
N ALA A 361 12.97 13.62 6.25
CA ALA A 361 13.76 14.01 5.09
C ALA A 361 12.95 14.96 4.19
N LEU A 362 11.70 14.60 3.89
CA LEU A 362 10.76 15.45 3.15
C LEU A 362 10.57 16.83 3.79
N LEU A 363 10.40 16.86 5.10
CA LEU A 363 10.28 18.12 5.84
C LEU A 363 11.57 18.95 5.76
N SER A 364 12.73 18.31 5.83
CA SER A 364 14.01 19.00 5.66
C SER A 364 14.19 19.58 4.25
N THR A 365 13.72 18.89 3.21
CA THR A 365 13.71 19.39 1.82
C THR A 365 12.77 20.58 1.66
N LEU A 366 11.60 20.57 2.32
CA LEU A 366 10.71 21.72 2.37
C LEU A 366 11.37 22.92 3.05
N PHE A 367 12.02 22.72 4.20
CA PHE A 367 12.71 23.79 4.91
C PHE A 367 13.90 24.34 4.14
N LEU A 368 14.78 23.47 3.62
CA LEU A 368 15.93 23.92 2.84
C LEU A 368 15.49 24.71 1.61
N GLY A 369 14.47 24.23 0.89
CA GLY A 369 13.91 24.94 -0.26
C GLY A 369 13.27 26.29 0.10
N ALA A 370 12.57 26.37 1.22
CA ALA A 370 11.94 27.61 1.68
C ALA A 370 12.96 28.66 2.16
N VAL A 371 14.01 28.23 2.89
CA VAL A 371 15.05 29.14 3.38
C VAL A 371 15.94 29.62 2.23
N MET A 372 16.18 28.78 1.22
CA MET A 372 16.96 29.12 0.03
C MET A 372 16.09 29.67 -1.12
N TRP A 373 14.88 30.14 -0.82
CA TRP A 373 13.94 30.58 -1.85
C TRP A 373 14.46 31.76 -2.67
N GLN A 374 14.33 31.68 -3.99
CA GLN A 374 14.70 32.75 -4.92
C GLN A 374 13.67 32.89 -6.02
N ASN A 375 13.36 34.13 -6.40
CA ASN A 375 12.39 34.41 -7.46
C ASN A 375 12.98 34.32 -8.88
N HIS A 376 14.31 34.24 -9.04
CA HIS A 376 14.99 34.32 -10.33
C HIS A 376 15.63 33.00 -10.80
N ASN A 377 15.87 32.04 -9.91
CA ASN A 377 16.52 30.78 -10.27
C ASN A 377 15.50 29.68 -10.61
N ALA A 378 15.13 29.59 -11.89
CA ALA A 378 14.16 28.61 -12.37
C ALA A 378 14.64 27.16 -12.22
N ALA A 379 15.94 26.89 -12.38
CA ALA A 379 16.51 25.55 -12.24
C ALA A 379 16.35 25.03 -10.80
N PHE A 380 16.62 25.89 -9.81
CA PHE A 380 16.40 25.59 -8.39
C PHE A 380 14.93 25.23 -8.10
N MET A 381 13.97 26.02 -8.59
CA MET A 381 12.54 25.75 -8.39
C MET A 381 12.12 24.40 -8.97
N ALA A 382 12.57 24.07 -10.20
CA ALA A 382 12.27 22.79 -10.83
C ALA A 382 12.95 21.62 -10.11
N GLY A 383 14.21 21.77 -9.70
CA GLY A 383 14.94 20.78 -8.89
C GLY A 383 14.23 20.48 -7.57
N TRP A 384 13.76 21.53 -6.88
CA TRP A 384 12.99 21.39 -5.63
C TRP A 384 11.70 20.59 -5.84
N LEU A 385 10.94 20.89 -6.90
CA LEU A 385 9.73 20.15 -7.26
C LEU A 385 9.98 18.67 -7.58
N ILE A 386 11.10 18.35 -8.25
CA ILE A 386 11.49 16.95 -8.53
C ILE A 386 11.70 16.21 -7.21
N VAL A 387 12.58 16.73 -6.35
CA VAL A 387 12.99 16.04 -5.11
C VAL A 387 11.80 15.86 -4.17
N LEU A 388 10.98 16.90 -3.98
CA LEU A 388 9.75 16.82 -3.19
C LEU A 388 8.78 15.75 -3.70
N THR A 389 8.66 15.60 -5.02
CA THR A 389 7.76 14.60 -5.62
C THR A 389 8.31 13.19 -5.43
N VAL A 390 9.61 12.98 -5.63
CA VAL A 390 10.27 11.67 -5.46
C VAL A 390 10.20 11.20 -4.01
N GLU A 391 10.55 12.06 -3.06
CA GLU A 391 10.44 11.78 -1.62
C GLU A 391 8.98 11.53 -1.22
N GLY A 392 8.05 12.34 -1.73
CA GLY A 392 6.62 12.20 -1.52
C GLY A 392 6.06 10.87 -2.03
N MET A 393 6.52 10.39 -3.18
CA MET A 393 6.17 9.07 -3.72
C MET A 393 6.67 7.93 -2.82
N LEU A 394 7.92 7.99 -2.36
CA LEU A 394 8.45 6.96 -1.45
C LEU A 394 7.72 6.98 -0.10
N HIS A 395 7.51 8.16 0.48
CA HIS A 395 6.72 8.32 1.70
C HIS A 395 5.32 7.71 1.54
N GLY A 396 4.63 8.01 0.43
CA GLY A 396 3.32 7.46 0.15
C GLY A 396 3.32 5.94 -0.03
N LEU A 397 4.32 5.38 -0.71
CA LEU A 397 4.48 3.92 -0.81
C LEU A 397 4.56 3.28 0.58
N LEU A 398 5.43 3.80 1.45
CA LEU A 398 5.61 3.27 2.80
C LEU A 398 4.33 3.43 3.65
N TYR A 399 3.67 4.57 3.56
CA TYR A 399 2.41 4.85 4.26
C TYR A 399 1.28 3.90 3.83
N GLU A 400 1.07 3.75 2.52
CA GLU A 400 0.00 2.88 2.00
C GLU A 400 0.29 1.42 2.27
N LEU A 401 1.56 1.00 2.16
CA LEU A 401 1.95 -0.38 2.43
C LEU A 401 1.80 -0.72 3.92
N ALA A 402 2.17 0.19 4.83
CA ALA A 402 1.92 0.04 6.27
C ALA A 402 0.42 -0.12 6.60
N GLY A 403 -0.45 0.58 5.88
CA GLY A 403 -1.91 0.49 6.04
C GLY A 403 -2.52 -0.78 5.42
N ALA A 404 -1.94 -1.29 4.32
CA ALA A 404 -2.47 -2.43 3.57
C ALA A 404 -2.00 -3.79 4.10
N LEU A 405 -0.83 -3.85 4.74
CA LEU A 405 -0.26 -5.10 5.24
C LEU A 405 -0.87 -5.53 6.59
N GLY A 406 -1.07 -6.84 6.74
CA GLY A 406 -1.41 -7.47 8.02
C GLY A 406 -0.26 -7.41 9.02
N GLY A 407 -0.54 -7.81 10.27
CA GLY A 407 0.48 -7.91 11.32
C GLY A 407 1.28 -9.20 11.25
N THR A 408 2.17 -9.38 12.21
CA THR A 408 2.93 -10.62 12.41
C THR A 408 2.15 -11.61 13.31
N CYS A 409 2.39 -12.91 13.13
CA CYS A 409 1.74 -13.96 13.91
C CYS A 409 2.74 -15.05 14.26
N THR A 410 2.75 -15.47 15.53
CA THR A 410 3.48 -16.67 15.99
C THR A 410 2.52 -17.68 16.58
N ALA A 411 2.82 -18.97 16.43
CA ALA A 411 1.98 -20.05 16.94
C ALA A 411 2.73 -21.08 17.79
N TYR A 412 2.04 -21.58 18.80
CA TYR A 412 2.45 -22.74 19.59
C TYR A 412 1.32 -23.76 19.60
N ALA A 413 1.60 -24.98 19.15
CA ALA A 413 0.65 -26.09 19.18
C ALA A 413 1.05 -27.11 20.23
N VAL A 414 0.08 -27.49 21.07
CA VAL A 414 0.22 -28.53 22.09
C VAL A 414 -0.84 -29.59 21.83
N VAL A 415 -0.39 -30.80 21.52
CA VAL A 415 -1.25 -31.97 21.39
C VAL A 415 -0.93 -32.91 22.53
N GLY A 416 -1.83 -32.98 23.51
CA GLY A 416 -1.74 -33.95 24.59
C GLY A 416 -2.19 -35.33 24.13
N PRO A 417 -1.66 -36.42 24.73
CA PRO A 417 -2.19 -37.74 24.47
C PRO A 417 -3.62 -37.76 25.00
N SER A 418 -4.58 -38.26 24.21
CA SER A 418 -5.95 -38.45 24.71
C SER A 418 -6.05 -39.72 25.56
N SER A 419 -5.11 -39.91 26.50
CA SER A 419 -5.24 -40.89 27.57
C SER A 419 -6.47 -40.52 28.37
N PHE A 420 -7.45 -41.41 28.41
CA PHE A 420 -8.70 -41.20 29.13
C PHE A 420 -8.36 -40.91 30.61
N CYS A 421 -8.51 -39.67 31.06
CA CYS A 421 -8.69 -39.46 32.48
C CYS A 421 -10.12 -39.93 32.81
N ARG A 422 -10.29 -40.66 33.90
CA ARG A 422 -11.63 -40.81 34.51
C ARG A 422 -12.13 -39.41 34.88
N ALA A 423 -13.44 -39.27 35.13
CA ALA A 423 -14.04 -37.99 35.55
C ALA A 423 -13.39 -37.39 36.82
N ASP A 424 -12.61 -38.19 37.55
CA ASP A 424 -11.80 -37.84 38.73
C ASP A 424 -10.38 -37.33 38.41
N GLY A 425 -9.95 -37.31 37.14
CA GLY A 425 -8.61 -36.87 36.71
C GLY A 425 -7.53 -37.97 36.69
N SER A 426 -7.83 -39.19 37.11
CA SER A 426 -6.85 -40.29 37.14
C SER A 426 -6.57 -40.88 35.75
N ALA A 427 -5.30 -41.06 35.40
CA ALA A 427 -4.86 -41.62 34.12
C ALA A 427 -5.29 -43.10 33.99
N VAL A 428 -6.09 -43.42 32.98
CA VAL A 428 -6.48 -44.80 32.69
C VAL A 428 -5.46 -45.43 31.72
N PRO A 429 -4.87 -46.59 32.07
CA PRO A 429 -4.02 -47.32 31.14
C PRO A 429 -4.87 -47.84 29.96
N LEU A 430 -4.51 -47.43 28.75
CA LEU A 430 -5.15 -47.88 27.52
C LEU A 430 -4.58 -49.23 27.07
N PRO A 431 -5.38 -50.12 26.47
CA PRO A 431 -4.88 -51.26 25.71
C PRO A 431 -3.93 -50.79 24.60
N MET A 432 -2.88 -51.58 24.30
CA MET A 432 -1.83 -51.22 23.32
C MET A 432 -2.39 -50.77 21.96
N THR A 433 -3.42 -51.46 21.45
CA THR A 433 -4.06 -51.14 20.17
C THR A 433 -4.75 -49.77 20.17
N ALA A 434 -5.44 -49.42 21.27
CA ALA A 434 -6.10 -48.12 21.43
C ALA A 434 -5.10 -46.98 21.66
N ALA A 435 -3.96 -47.27 22.29
CA ALA A 435 -2.86 -46.31 22.46
C ALA A 435 -2.19 -45.98 21.11
N GLU A 436 -1.95 -46.98 20.26
CA GLU A 436 -1.40 -46.80 18.91
C GLU A 436 -2.33 -45.98 18.01
N GLU A 437 -3.63 -46.31 17.98
CA GLU A 437 -4.63 -45.58 17.19
C GLU A 437 -4.72 -44.11 17.60
N ASN A 438 -4.69 -43.84 18.91
CA ASN A 438 -4.72 -42.50 19.44
C ASN A 438 -3.45 -41.69 19.14
N SER A 439 -2.28 -42.35 19.18
CA SER A 439 -1.01 -41.76 18.77
C SER A 439 -1.04 -41.37 17.29
N ASN A 440 -1.48 -42.27 16.42
CA ASN A 440 -1.64 -42.01 14.99
C ASN A 440 -2.59 -40.84 14.72
N ARG A 441 -3.72 -40.77 15.44
CA ARG A 441 -4.67 -39.66 15.32
C ARG A 441 -4.06 -38.33 15.77
N SER A 442 -3.34 -38.32 16.88
CA SER A 442 -2.67 -37.13 17.44
C SER A 442 -1.57 -36.63 16.51
N MET A 443 -0.80 -37.53 15.90
CA MET A 443 0.17 -37.20 14.86
C MET A 443 -0.50 -36.63 13.60
N GLY A 444 -1.62 -37.21 13.17
CA GLY A 444 -2.41 -36.67 12.06
C GLY A 444 -2.95 -35.27 12.34
N LEU A 445 -3.36 -34.99 13.59
CA LEU A 445 -3.79 -33.68 14.05
C LEU A 445 -2.65 -32.66 14.02
N LEU A 446 -1.47 -33.07 14.52
CA LEU A 446 -0.27 -32.24 14.50
C LEU A 446 0.14 -31.85 13.07
N ASN A 447 0.12 -32.81 12.15
CA ASN A 447 0.37 -32.54 10.72
C ASN A 447 -0.68 -31.59 10.13
N THR A 448 -1.95 -31.72 10.53
CA THR A 448 -3.04 -30.86 10.06
C THR A 448 -2.86 -29.42 10.52
N ILE A 449 -2.50 -29.19 11.80
CA ILE A 449 -2.27 -27.85 12.33
C ILE A 449 -0.96 -27.24 11.81
N GLN A 450 0.07 -28.05 11.58
CA GLN A 450 1.31 -27.60 10.92
C GLN A 450 1.03 -27.14 9.49
N ARG A 451 0.20 -27.88 8.73
CA ARG A 451 -0.28 -27.46 7.41
C ARG A 451 -1.01 -26.12 7.50
N PHE A 452 -1.85 -25.93 8.50
CA PHE A 452 -2.53 -24.64 8.74
C PHE A 452 -1.54 -23.50 8.98
N PHE A 453 -0.56 -23.67 9.86
CA PHE A 453 0.46 -22.65 10.12
C PHE A 453 1.27 -22.30 8.87
N LEU A 454 1.69 -23.31 8.11
CA LEU A 454 2.43 -23.13 6.86
C LEU A 454 1.58 -22.47 5.77
N HIS A 455 0.29 -22.78 5.69
CA HIS A 455 -0.63 -22.17 4.73
C HIS A 455 -0.78 -20.67 4.99
N HIS A 456 -0.95 -20.27 6.25
CA HIS A 456 -1.12 -18.86 6.64
C HIS A 456 0.21 -18.12 6.93
N MET A 457 1.36 -18.74 6.67
CA MET A 457 2.70 -18.16 6.92
C MET A 457 2.89 -17.70 8.37
N ILE A 458 2.36 -18.47 9.32
CA ILE A 458 2.49 -18.20 10.75
C ILE A 458 3.84 -18.74 11.22
N ASP A 459 4.56 -17.94 12.01
CA ASP A 459 5.86 -18.33 12.56
C ASP A 459 5.70 -19.35 13.70
N ILE A 460 6.15 -20.58 13.46
CA ILE A 460 5.95 -21.70 14.39
C ILE A 460 7.01 -21.63 15.49
N TYR A 461 6.58 -21.48 16.74
CA TYR A 461 7.46 -21.60 17.91
C TYR A 461 7.79 -23.07 18.20
N SER A 462 6.75 -23.87 18.42
CA SER A 462 6.88 -25.32 18.58
C SER A 462 5.55 -26.01 18.27
N CYS A 463 5.63 -27.30 17.99
CA CYS A 463 4.51 -28.22 17.82
C CYS A 463 4.82 -29.44 18.70
N ASP A 464 4.35 -29.41 19.94
CA ASP A 464 4.66 -30.43 20.94
C ASP A 464 3.62 -31.53 20.93
N PHE A 465 4.09 -32.78 20.87
CA PHE A 465 3.32 -33.98 21.14
C PHE A 465 4.12 -34.85 22.12
N SER A 466 3.49 -35.28 23.21
CA SER A 466 4.10 -36.18 24.19
C SER A 466 3.20 -37.38 24.42
N THR A 467 3.72 -38.59 24.18
CA THR A 467 2.99 -39.84 24.43
C THR A 467 2.80 -40.12 25.92
N SER A 468 3.74 -39.68 26.76
CA SER A 468 3.68 -39.80 28.23
C SER A 468 2.98 -38.62 28.92
N GLY A 469 2.48 -37.65 28.15
CA GLY A 469 1.90 -36.40 28.65
C GLY A 469 2.95 -35.32 28.90
N LEU A 470 2.49 -34.08 29.06
CA LEU A 470 3.31 -32.91 29.37
C LEU A 470 3.13 -32.54 30.84
N THR A 471 4.21 -32.29 31.57
CA THR A 471 4.14 -31.80 32.96
C THR A 471 3.82 -30.30 32.98
N LEU A 472 3.22 -29.84 34.08
CA LEU A 472 2.85 -28.43 34.26
C LEU A 472 4.08 -27.50 34.19
N ASP A 473 5.20 -27.90 34.78
CA ASP A 473 6.42 -27.07 34.82
C ASP A 473 7.07 -26.91 33.44
N SER A 474 7.11 -28.01 32.66
CA SER A 474 7.62 -27.99 31.29
C SER A 474 6.75 -27.11 30.39
N LEU A 475 5.42 -27.26 30.50
CA LEU A 475 4.48 -26.44 29.76
C LEU A 475 4.58 -24.96 30.15
N ASN A 476 4.64 -24.63 31.44
CA ASN A 476 4.77 -23.25 31.92
C ASN A 476 6.07 -22.60 31.44
N THR A 477 7.18 -23.34 31.40
CA THR A 477 8.46 -22.85 30.89
C THR A 477 8.37 -22.53 29.39
N LYS A 478 7.78 -23.43 28.60
CA LYS A 478 7.58 -23.20 27.17
C LYS A 478 6.57 -22.10 26.87
N LEU A 479 5.49 -22.00 27.64
CA LEU A 479 4.51 -20.92 27.53
C LEU A 479 5.14 -19.57 27.83
N ARG A 480 5.96 -19.45 28.88
CA ARG A 480 6.71 -18.22 29.17
C ARG A 480 7.61 -17.83 28.00
N ALA A 481 8.40 -18.77 27.49
CA ALA A 481 9.28 -18.54 26.34
C ALA A 481 8.50 -18.11 25.09
N PHE A 482 7.42 -18.82 24.76
CA PHE A 482 6.52 -18.50 23.64
C PHE A 482 5.92 -17.11 23.75
N LEU A 483 5.28 -16.80 24.90
CA LEU A 483 4.61 -15.53 25.10
C LEU A 483 5.61 -14.36 25.14
N SER A 484 6.84 -14.58 25.62
CA SER A 484 7.90 -13.55 25.63
C SER A 484 8.58 -13.31 24.27
N ARG A 485 8.29 -14.10 23.25
CA ARG A 485 9.00 -14.07 21.96
C ARG A 485 8.76 -12.75 21.21
N SER A 486 9.82 -12.18 20.66
CA SER A 486 9.77 -11.01 19.76
C SER A 486 10.12 -11.37 18.32
N THR A 487 9.78 -10.48 17.39
CA THR A 487 10.20 -10.55 15.99
C THR A 487 11.68 -10.22 15.85
N GLU A 488 12.30 -10.64 14.74
CA GLU A 488 13.72 -10.34 14.44
C GLU A 488 14.01 -8.84 14.38
N ASP A 489 13.01 -8.03 13.99
CA ASP A 489 13.12 -6.57 13.85
C ASP A 489 12.97 -5.81 15.18
N GLY A 490 12.79 -6.51 16.31
CA GLY A 490 12.71 -5.90 17.65
C GLY A 490 11.36 -6.02 18.36
N PRO A 491 10.20 -5.66 17.77
CA PRO A 491 8.93 -5.63 18.49
C PRO A 491 8.36 -7.03 18.71
N ARG A 492 7.43 -7.15 19.65
CA ARG A 492 6.65 -8.39 19.85
C ARG A 492 5.76 -8.71 18.66
N PHE A 493 5.36 -9.97 18.56
CA PHE A 493 4.38 -10.37 17.56
C PHE A 493 3.04 -9.68 17.84
N ASP A 494 2.36 -9.23 16.78
CA ASP A 494 1.03 -8.64 16.93
C ASP A 494 0.02 -9.68 17.44
N THR A 495 0.26 -10.98 17.18
CA THR A 495 -0.64 -12.07 17.50
C THR A 495 0.08 -13.33 17.93
N TYR A 496 -0.35 -13.87 19.06
CA TYR A 496 0.06 -15.17 19.57
C TYR A 496 -1.11 -16.13 19.39
N LEU A 497 -0.87 -17.23 18.69
CA LEU A 497 -1.86 -18.29 18.46
C LEU A 497 -1.47 -19.52 19.30
N LEU A 498 -2.25 -19.84 20.32
CA LEU A 498 -2.05 -21.04 21.12
C LEU A 498 -3.10 -22.08 20.72
N TYR A 499 -2.64 -23.19 20.16
CA TYR A 499 -3.47 -24.32 19.82
C TYR A 499 -3.32 -25.42 20.87
N TYR A 500 -4.43 -25.94 21.38
CA TYR A 500 -4.45 -27.07 22.28
C TYR A 500 -5.47 -28.11 21.85
N SER A 501 -5.05 -29.37 21.86
CA SER A 501 -5.97 -30.50 21.77
C SER A 501 -5.53 -31.58 22.75
N GLY A 502 -6.48 -32.07 23.54
CA GLY A 502 -6.18 -33.00 24.61
C GLY A 502 -7.36 -33.19 25.56
N HIS A 503 -7.09 -33.87 26.67
CA HIS A 503 -8.09 -34.11 27.70
C HIS A 503 -8.25 -32.88 28.61
N VAL A 504 -9.49 -32.60 28.98
CA VAL A 504 -9.85 -31.45 29.83
C VAL A 504 -10.82 -31.91 30.91
N HIS A 505 -10.80 -31.22 32.04
CA HIS A 505 -11.80 -31.40 33.09
C HIS A 505 -13.17 -30.83 32.65
N ALA A 506 -14.22 -31.10 33.42
CA ALA A 506 -15.58 -30.63 33.11
C ALA A 506 -15.70 -29.10 33.00
N ASN A 507 -14.79 -28.36 33.65
CA ASN A 507 -14.70 -26.89 33.61
C ASN A 507 -13.86 -26.34 32.43
N GLY A 508 -13.29 -27.22 31.61
CA GLY A 508 -12.43 -26.87 30.47
C GLY A 508 -10.94 -26.77 30.79
N ASP A 509 -10.53 -26.93 32.05
CA ASP A 509 -9.12 -26.86 32.45
C ASP A 509 -8.31 -28.02 31.87
N TRP A 510 -7.08 -27.74 31.44
CA TRP A 510 -6.25 -28.73 30.75
C TRP A 510 -5.70 -29.74 31.75
N ALA A 511 -5.96 -31.02 31.48
CA ALA A 511 -5.39 -32.12 32.24
C ALA A 511 -3.98 -32.41 31.70
N LEU A 512 -2.99 -32.34 32.56
CA LEU A 512 -1.58 -32.57 32.25
C LEU A 512 -1.06 -33.81 32.98
N ALA A 513 0.16 -34.25 32.65
CA ALA A 513 0.81 -35.35 33.37
C ALA A 513 1.01 -34.99 34.85
N ASP A 514 1.19 -36.01 35.69
CA ASP A 514 1.44 -35.89 37.14
C ASP A 514 0.34 -35.16 37.93
N ASN A 515 -0.92 -35.31 37.52
CA ASN A 515 -2.07 -34.57 38.07
C ASN A 515 -1.92 -33.04 37.96
N GLY A 516 -1.07 -32.55 37.05
CA GLY A 516 -0.98 -31.13 36.75
C GLY A 516 -2.27 -30.63 36.11
N VAL A 517 -2.73 -29.45 36.51
CA VAL A 517 -3.91 -28.80 35.92
C VAL A 517 -3.54 -27.37 35.58
N LEU A 518 -3.63 -27.03 34.28
CA LEU A 518 -3.52 -25.64 33.86
C LEU A 518 -4.91 -25.01 33.89
N LYS A 519 -5.10 -24.10 34.85
CA LYS A 519 -6.33 -23.33 34.97
C LYS A 519 -6.35 -22.19 33.96
N PHE A 520 -7.56 -21.84 33.50
CA PHE A 520 -7.72 -20.69 32.61
C PHE A 520 -7.17 -19.38 33.21
N ASP A 521 -7.42 -19.13 34.49
CA ASP A 521 -6.99 -17.91 35.17
C ASP A 521 -5.46 -17.81 35.26
N GLN A 522 -4.77 -18.94 35.44
CA GLN A 522 -3.29 -18.98 35.42
C GLN A 522 -2.72 -18.58 34.06
N LEU A 523 -3.37 -18.98 32.97
CA LEU A 523 -2.96 -18.60 31.61
C LEU A 523 -3.20 -17.11 31.36
N LEU A 524 -4.32 -16.56 31.85
CA LEU A 524 -4.63 -15.13 31.74
C LEU A 524 -3.69 -14.26 32.57
N GLU A 525 -3.37 -14.67 33.80
CA GLU A 525 -2.36 -14.01 34.64
C GLU A 525 -0.98 -14.06 34.00
N LEU A 526 -0.62 -15.20 33.40
CA LEU A 526 0.63 -15.33 32.66
C LEU A 526 0.67 -14.40 31.44
N TRP A 527 -0.43 -14.32 30.69
CA TRP A 527 -0.54 -13.42 29.54
C TRP A 527 -0.45 -11.96 29.98
N SER A 528 -1.26 -11.52 30.94
CA SER A 528 -1.29 -10.14 31.41
C SER A 528 0.04 -9.68 32.01
N SER A 529 0.72 -10.53 32.78
CA SER A 529 2.05 -10.22 33.33
C SER A 529 3.13 -10.08 32.26
N LEU A 530 3.03 -10.84 31.18
CA LEU A 530 3.98 -10.78 30.06
C LEU A 530 3.60 -9.75 29.00
N ASP A 531 2.33 -9.43 28.81
CA ASP A 531 1.85 -8.48 27.79
C ASP A 531 2.37 -7.06 28.06
N GLN A 532 2.54 -6.65 29.32
CA GLN A 532 3.12 -5.34 29.71
C GLN A 532 2.55 -4.14 28.94
N GLN A 533 1.27 -4.19 28.51
CA GLN A 533 0.63 -3.20 27.64
C GLN A 533 1.24 -3.06 26.23
N SER A 534 1.94 -4.06 25.70
CA SER A 534 2.49 -4.03 24.33
C SER A 534 1.41 -3.97 23.25
N GLY A 535 0.16 -4.29 23.61
CA GLY A 535 -1.00 -4.24 22.72
C GLY A 535 -1.10 -5.44 21.79
N SER A 536 -0.40 -6.54 22.11
CA SER A 536 -0.47 -7.79 21.37
C SER A 536 -1.79 -8.51 21.67
N ARG A 537 -2.21 -9.43 20.80
CA ARG A 537 -3.41 -10.23 21.03
C ARG A 537 -3.10 -11.72 21.15
N LEU A 538 -3.91 -12.40 21.96
CA LEU A 538 -3.85 -13.85 22.15
C LEU A 538 -5.10 -14.50 21.54
N ILE A 539 -4.90 -15.47 20.64
CA ILE A 539 -5.95 -16.30 20.08
C ILE A 539 -5.73 -17.72 20.58
N LEU A 540 -6.72 -18.26 21.29
CA LEU A 540 -6.75 -19.61 21.79
C LEU A 540 -7.60 -20.47 20.84
N VAL A 541 -7.06 -21.57 20.33
CA VAL A 541 -7.82 -22.54 19.54
C VAL A 541 -7.79 -23.87 20.28
N THR A 542 -8.93 -24.32 20.79
CA THR A 542 -9.03 -25.52 21.61
C THR A 542 -9.95 -26.54 20.96
N ASP A 543 -9.42 -27.72 20.65
CA ASP A 543 -10.23 -28.87 20.22
C ASP A 543 -10.32 -29.88 21.36
N THR A 544 -11.40 -29.77 22.14
CA THR A 544 -11.58 -30.49 23.41
C THR A 544 -13.04 -30.95 23.60
N PRO A 545 -13.27 -32.04 24.37
CA PRO A 545 -14.61 -32.60 24.59
C PRO A 545 -15.58 -31.70 25.38
N SER A 546 -15.09 -30.78 26.23
CA SER A 546 -15.91 -29.91 27.09
C SER A 546 -15.58 -28.42 26.92
N GLY A 547 -15.52 -27.93 25.67
CA GLY A 547 -15.15 -26.54 25.35
C GLY A 547 -16.11 -25.42 25.81
N GLY A 548 -17.18 -25.71 26.56
CA GLY A 548 -18.28 -24.76 26.79
C GLY A 548 -18.04 -23.65 27.82
N GLU A 549 -17.08 -23.80 28.74
CA GLU A 549 -16.96 -22.92 29.92
C GLU A 549 -15.98 -21.75 29.73
N TRP A 550 -14.80 -21.98 29.15
CA TRP A 550 -13.80 -20.92 28.89
C TRP A 550 -14.33 -19.75 28.03
N PRO A 551 -15.13 -19.97 26.96
CA PRO A 551 -15.70 -18.88 26.16
C PRO A 551 -16.62 -17.93 26.93
N LYS A 552 -17.29 -18.42 27.99
CA LYS A 552 -18.15 -17.56 28.84
C LYS A 552 -17.32 -16.61 29.69
N ARG A 553 -16.17 -17.07 30.20
CA ARG A 553 -15.26 -16.31 31.06
C ARG A 553 -14.49 -15.20 30.33
N ILE A 554 -14.18 -15.39 29.05
CA ILE A 554 -13.48 -14.36 28.24
C ILE A 554 -14.32 -13.09 28.06
N LYS A 555 -15.65 -13.20 28.07
CA LYS A 555 -16.53 -12.03 27.90
C LYS A 555 -16.43 -11.05 29.06
N SER A 556 -16.07 -11.52 30.25
CA SER A 556 -15.89 -10.69 31.45
C SER A 556 -14.50 -10.05 31.56
N ASP A 557 -13.51 -10.53 30.81
CA ASP A 557 -12.18 -9.92 30.79
C ASP A 557 -12.21 -8.63 29.96
N ALA A 558 -11.79 -7.53 30.60
CA ALA A 558 -11.83 -6.19 30.05
C ALA A 558 -10.46 -5.65 29.65
N ASP A 559 -9.35 -6.22 30.12
CA ASP A 559 -8.06 -5.53 30.04
C ASP A 559 -7.21 -5.99 28.85
N ASN A 560 -7.35 -7.25 28.41
CA ASN A 560 -6.50 -7.85 27.38
C ASN A 560 -7.23 -8.08 26.04
N PHE A 561 -6.49 -8.21 24.93
CA PHE A 561 -7.04 -8.61 23.61
C PHE A 561 -7.01 -10.12 23.44
N ILE A 562 -8.11 -10.80 23.82
CA ILE A 562 -8.18 -12.27 23.82
C ILE A 562 -9.38 -12.76 23.01
N ALA A 563 -9.16 -13.80 22.21
CA ALA A 563 -10.21 -14.57 21.55
C ALA A 563 -10.01 -16.07 21.79
N ILE A 564 -11.11 -16.81 21.86
CA ILE A 564 -11.09 -18.28 21.87
C ILE A 564 -11.96 -18.82 20.74
N GLN A 565 -11.47 -19.88 20.11
CA GLN A 565 -12.21 -20.75 19.20
C GLN A 565 -12.24 -22.14 19.81
N THR A 566 -13.43 -22.71 19.96
CA THR A 566 -13.62 -24.04 20.52
C THR A 566 -14.73 -24.79 19.79
N SER A 567 -14.83 -26.08 20.07
CA SER A 567 -15.90 -26.95 19.59
C SER A 567 -16.80 -27.42 20.73
N ILE A 568 -18.07 -27.67 20.42
CA ILE A 568 -18.99 -28.48 21.23
C ILE A 568 -19.26 -29.75 20.42
N LEU A 569 -18.72 -30.86 20.90
CA LEU A 569 -18.90 -32.18 20.30
C LEU A 569 -20.20 -32.79 20.80
N LYS A 570 -21.18 -32.98 19.91
CA LYS A 570 -22.37 -33.78 20.25
C LYS A 570 -22.00 -35.25 20.11
N LYS A 571 -22.23 -36.04 21.16
CA LYS A 571 -22.19 -37.51 21.06
C LYS A 571 -23.36 -37.98 20.19
N SER A 572 -23.19 -37.97 18.87
CA SER A 572 -24.12 -38.62 17.94
C SER A 572 -23.37 -39.73 17.20
N THR A 573 -23.83 -40.95 17.37
CA THR A 573 -23.44 -42.07 16.52
C THR A 573 -24.34 -42.02 15.29
N ASP A 574 -23.76 -41.93 14.10
CA ASP A 574 -24.52 -41.96 12.85
C ASP A 574 -25.12 -43.37 12.66
N PRO A 575 -26.45 -43.53 12.58
CA PRO A 575 -27.08 -44.85 12.47
C PRO A 575 -26.74 -45.57 11.15
N GLU A 576 -26.30 -44.86 10.10
CA GLU A 576 -25.97 -45.46 8.80
C GLU A 576 -24.50 -45.85 8.65
N THR A 577 -23.57 -45.13 9.31
CA THR A 577 -22.11 -45.34 9.14
C THR A 577 -21.38 -45.81 10.40
N GLY A 578 -22.01 -45.73 11.57
CA GLY A 578 -21.42 -46.18 12.85
C GLY A 578 -20.27 -45.31 13.38
N VAL A 579 -19.91 -44.21 12.70
CA VAL A 579 -18.77 -43.36 13.06
C VAL A 579 -19.11 -42.48 14.27
N THR A 580 -18.24 -42.49 15.29
CA THR A 580 -18.36 -41.64 16.49
C THR A 580 -17.58 -40.34 16.30
N THR A 581 -18.11 -39.24 16.83
CA THR A 581 -17.43 -37.93 16.83
C THR A 581 -16.29 -37.93 17.82
N SER A 582 -15.11 -37.50 17.37
CA SER A 582 -13.88 -37.60 18.12
C SER A 582 -13.13 -36.27 18.18
N VAL A 583 -12.25 -36.12 19.17
CA VAL A 583 -11.39 -34.94 19.30
C VAL A 583 -10.44 -34.88 18.11
N GLY A 584 -10.44 -33.77 17.37
CA GLY A 584 -9.69 -33.60 16.13
C GLY A 584 -10.56 -33.42 14.89
N ASP A 585 -11.83 -33.84 14.94
CA ASP A 585 -12.76 -33.68 13.81
C ASP A 585 -13.06 -32.19 13.57
N PHE A 586 -13.20 -31.40 14.64
CA PHE A 586 -13.33 -29.95 14.53
C PHE A 586 -12.09 -29.33 13.88
N THR A 587 -10.89 -29.69 14.32
CA THR A 587 -9.65 -29.13 13.77
C THR A 587 -9.52 -29.42 12.28
N LYS A 588 -9.85 -30.63 11.82
CA LYS A 588 -9.82 -30.97 10.39
C LYS A 588 -10.77 -30.08 9.59
N GLU A 589 -12.04 -30.00 10.00
CA GLU A 589 -13.04 -29.16 9.33
C GLU A 589 -12.68 -27.67 9.36
N TRP A 590 -12.16 -27.17 10.49
CA TRP A 590 -11.76 -25.78 10.66
C TRP A 590 -10.54 -25.41 9.82
N VAL A 591 -9.55 -26.30 9.74
CA VAL A 591 -8.38 -26.09 8.88
C VAL A 591 -8.79 -26.15 7.41
N ASP A 592 -9.62 -27.11 7.01
CA ASP A 592 -10.10 -27.19 5.61
C ASP A 592 -10.89 -25.95 5.21
N PHE A 593 -11.78 -25.45 6.07
CA PHE A 593 -12.51 -24.20 5.85
C PHE A 593 -11.60 -22.96 5.69
N ASN A 594 -10.45 -22.93 6.38
CA ASN A 594 -9.53 -21.79 6.33
C ASN A 594 -8.47 -21.90 5.23
N CYS A 595 -8.13 -23.12 4.81
CA CYS A 595 -7.10 -23.36 3.81
C CYS A 595 -7.67 -23.52 2.39
N THR A 596 -8.91 -23.97 2.23
CA THR A 596 -9.49 -24.28 0.92
C THR A 596 -10.54 -23.24 0.54
N LYS A 597 -10.46 -22.70 -0.70
CA LYS A 597 -11.41 -21.69 -1.20
C LYS A 597 -12.75 -22.29 -1.65
N GLU A 598 -12.74 -23.56 -2.04
CA GLU A 598 -13.89 -24.35 -2.51
C GLU A 598 -14.24 -25.40 -1.45
N THR A 599 -14.77 -24.97 -0.31
CA THR A 599 -15.30 -25.91 0.69
C THR A 599 -16.81 -25.85 0.71
N ASP A 600 -17.45 -27.01 0.58
CA ASP A 600 -18.88 -27.22 0.87
C ASP A 600 -19.20 -27.09 2.38
N ILE A 601 -18.21 -26.74 3.21
CA ILE A 601 -18.35 -26.62 4.67
C ILE A 601 -19.09 -25.32 5.01
N SER A 602 -20.40 -25.43 5.23
CA SER A 602 -21.20 -24.36 5.81
C SER A 602 -21.38 -24.57 7.31
N TRP A 603 -20.74 -23.71 8.11
CA TRP A 603 -20.88 -23.74 9.58
C TRP A 603 -22.32 -23.50 10.06
N HIS A 604 -23.21 -22.99 9.20
CA HIS A 604 -24.58 -22.58 9.53
C HIS A 604 -25.61 -23.71 9.40
N GLU A 605 -25.20 -24.87 8.89
CA GLU A 605 -26.10 -26.01 8.71
C GLU A 605 -26.62 -26.55 10.04
N GLN A 606 -27.93 -26.79 10.10
CA GLN A 606 -28.56 -27.38 11.27
C GLN A 606 -28.25 -28.89 11.31
N GLY A 607 -27.87 -29.40 12.49
CA GLY A 607 -27.61 -30.83 12.69
C GLY A 607 -26.15 -31.26 12.60
N ARG A 608 -25.19 -30.32 12.43
CA ARG A 608 -23.75 -30.64 12.43
C ARG A 608 -23.32 -31.40 13.69
N ARG A 609 -22.41 -32.36 13.48
CA ARG A 609 -21.81 -33.20 14.53
C ARG A 609 -20.88 -32.39 15.43
N THR A 610 -20.12 -31.50 14.81
CA THR A 610 -19.22 -30.52 15.44
C THR A 610 -19.89 -29.15 15.39
N LYS A 611 -20.07 -28.50 16.56
CA LYS A 611 -20.52 -27.10 16.61
C LYS A 611 -19.36 -26.20 16.96
N ALA A 612 -19.04 -25.25 16.09
CA ALA A 612 -18.01 -24.26 16.36
C ALA A 612 -18.58 -23.14 17.22
N VAL A 613 -17.83 -22.74 18.25
CA VAL A 613 -18.15 -21.61 19.12
C VAL A 613 -16.90 -20.77 19.24
N TYR A 614 -17.03 -19.47 19.04
CA TYR A 614 -15.98 -18.52 19.40
C TYR A 614 -16.48 -17.56 20.47
N ALA A 615 -15.55 -17.01 21.26
CA ALA A 615 -15.81 -15.85 22.11
C ALA A 615 -14.64 -14.88 22.04
N VAL A 616 -14.95 -13.60 22.24
CA VAL A 616 -14.00 -12.50 22.19
C VAL A 616 -14.17 -11.62 23.43
N CYS A 617 -13.08 -11.03 23.90
CA CYS A 617 -13.12 -10.08 25.00
C CYS A 617 -13.87 -8.80 24.61
N SER A 618 -14.26 -8.00 25.62
CA SER A 618 -15.02 -6.77 25.37
C SER A 618 -14.24 -5.71 24.57
N ARG A 619 -12.90 -5.70 24.65
CA ARG A 619 -12.03 -4.76 23.92
C ARG A 619 -11.57 -5.26 22.56
N TRP A 620 -11.95 -6.46 22.13
CA TRP A 620 -11.49 -7.04 20.86
C TRP A 620 -11.68 -6.10 19.66
N SER A 621 -12.76 -5.32 19.62
CA SER A 621 -13.04 -4.36 18.55
C SER A 621 -12.14 -3.11 18.53
N GLU A 622 -11.41 -2.87 19.61
CA GLU A 622 -10.48 -1.75 19.80
C GLU A 622 -9.06 -2.11 19.33
N PHE A 623 -8.79 -3.39 19.03
CA PHE A 623 -7.47 -3.85 18.62
C PHE A 623 -6.97 -3.09 17.38
N THR A 624 -5.75 -2.58 17.52
CA THR A 624 -4.95 -2.03 16.44
C THR A 624 -3.57 -2.65 16.53
N PHE A 625 -3.01 -3.05 15.38
CA PHE A 625 -1.64 -3.56 15.35
C PHE A 625 -0.65 -2.56 15.94
N HIS A 626 0.43 -3.10 16.48
CA HIS A 626 1.42 -2.35 17.23
C HIS A 626 1.96 -1.16 16.40
N GLN A 627 2.00 0.02 17.03
CA GLN A 627 2.62 1.22 16.48
C GLN A 627 3.98 1.40 17.15
N PRO A 628 5.04 1.79 16.40
CA PRO A 628 6.37 1.94 16.97
C PRO A 628 6.40 2.96 18.11
N THR A 629 6.88 2.51 19.26
CA THR A 629 7.15 3.36 20.43
C THR A 629 8.45 4.15 20.23
N GLU A 630 8.71 5.11 21.13
CA GLU A 630 9.97 5.88 21.08
C GLU A 630 11.20 4.99 21.30
N SER A 631 11.11 4.01 22.20
CA SER A 631 12.18 3.04 22.44
C SER A 631 12.43 2.13 21.23
N ASP A 632 11.37 1.73 20.52
CA ASP A 632 11.53 0.95 19.28
C ASP A 632 12.24 1.75 18.20
N MET A 633 11.91 3.04 18.10
CA MET A 633 12.53 3.95 17.14
C MET A 633 14.01 4.18 17.47
N GLU A 634 14.35 4.34 18.75
CA GLU A 634 15.74 4.49 19.19
C GLU A 634 16.55 3.20 18.94
N SER A 635 16.01 2.04 19.31
CA SER A 635 16.65 0.74 19.06
C SER A 635 16.85 0.47 17.56
N HIS A 636 15.83 0.73 16.75
CA HIS A 636 15.93 0.65 15.30
C HIS A 636 16.98 1.60 14.74
N TRP A 637 17.08 2.81 15.29
CA TRP A 637 18.03 3.79 14.82
C TRP A 637 19.48 3.38 15.12
N GLN A 638 19.75 3.01 16.36
CA GLN A 638 21.08 2.64 16.84
C GLN A 638 21.65 1.39 16.14
N SER A 639 20.76 0.48 15.70
CA SER A 639 21.14 -0.75 15.02
C SER A 639 21.40 -0.57 13.53
N ASN A 640 20.71 0.36 12.85
CA ASN A 640 20.72 0.47 11.38
C ASN A 640 21.47 1.68 10.82
N PHE A 641 21.72 2.72 11.61
CA PHE A 641 22.34 3.95 11.12
C PHE A 641 23.72 4.25 11.73
N PRO A 642 24.56 5.07 11.06
CA PRO A 642 25.85 5.48 11.60
C PRO A 642 25.73 6.33 12.87
N ARG A 643 26.73 6.23 13.76
CA ARG A 643 26.76 6.99 15.03
C ARG A 643 26.63 8.51 14.88
N THR A 644 27.06 9.05 13.73
CA THR A 644 26.98 10.49 13.43
C THR A 644 25.55 11.01 13.32
N THR A 645 24.57 10.15 13.01
CA THR A 645 23.17 10.55 12.88
C THR A 645 22.37 10.35 14.17
N HIS A 646 22.93 9.71 15.19
CA HIS A 646 22.24 9.44 16.48
C HIS A 646 21.70 10.68 17.20
N PRO A 647 22.36 11.85 17.18
CA PRO A 647 21.79 13.06 17.79
C PRO A 647 20.45 13.50 17.17
N LEU A 648 20.17 13.08 15.94
CA LEU A 648 18.95 13.44 15.19
C LEU A 648 17.71 12.66 15.63
N ILE A 649 17.86 11.61 16.46
CA ILE A 649 16.73 10.84 17.01
C ILE A 649 15.73 11.77 17.72
N LYS A 650 16.22 12.80 18.43
CA LYS A 650 15.37 13.78 19.13
C LYS A 650 14.57 14.68 18.20
N LEU A 651 15.07 14.95 16.99
CA LEU A 651 14.32 15.71 15.96
C LEU A 651 13.21 14.86 15.33
N LEU A 652 13.37 13.54 15.32
CA LEU A 652 12.40 12.56 14.82
C LEU A 652 11.28 12.24 15.80
N GLN A 653 11.44 12.62 17.07
CA GLN A 653 10.42 12.54 18.11
C GLN A 653 9.34 13.63 17.95
N LEU A 654 9.25 14.30 16.80
CA LEU A 654 8.17 15.24 16.53
C LEU A 654 6.84 14.51 16.77
N PRO A 655 5.98 15.01 17.68
CA PRO A 655 4.82 14.26 18.12
C PRO A 655 3.94 13.91 16.93
N SER A 656 3.30 12.75 16.99
CA SER A 656 2.14 12.37 16.17
C SER A 656 0.91 13.26 16.45
N ALA A 657 1.10 14.57 16.57
CA ALA A 657 0.10 15.58 16.89
C ALA A 657 -0.82 15.92 15.70
N LEU A 658 -0.56 15.36 14.52
CA LEU A 658 -1.41 15.53 13.34
C LEU A 658 -2.55 14.49 13.24
N ASP A 659 -2.72 13.61 14.23
CA ASP A 659 -3.95 12.82 14.37
C ASP A 659 -5.07 13.69 15.00
N CYS A 660 -5.47 14.75 14.30
CA CYS A 660 -6.67 15.54 14.62
C CYS A 660 -7.96 14.68 14.64
N LEU A 661 -7.90 13.46 14.10
CA LEU A 661 -8.98 12.47 14.12
C LEU A 661 -9.05 11.63 15.42
N SER A 662 -8.07 11.75 16.32
CA SER A 662 -8.03 10.97 17.56
C SER A 662 -9.17 11.29 18.53
N LEU A 663 -9.66 12.53 18.56
CA LEU A 663 -10.82 12.92 19.37
C LEU A 663 -12.11 12.16 18.97
N CYS A 664 -12.25 11.80 17.69
CA CYS A 664 -13.38 11.01 17.19
C CYS A 664 -13.18 9.49 17.37
N SER A 665 -11.98 9.04 17.71
CA SER A 665 -11.65 7.61 17.82
C SER A 665 -12.36 6.97 19.01
N GLY A 666 -12.44 7.65 20.16
CA GLY A 666 -13.15 7.18 21.36
C GLY A 666 -14.61 6.82 21.09
N CYS A 667 -15.35 7.74 20.46
CA CYS A 667 -16.74 7.50 20.08
C CYS A 667 -16.88 6.33 19.07
N LEU A 668 -15.95 6.23 18.12
CA LEU A 668 -15.93 5.12 17.15
C LEU A 668 -15.66 3.77 17.81
N TYR A 669 -14.77 3.72 18.82
CA TYR A 669 -14.52 2.51 19.60
C TYR A 669 -15.77 2.09 20.38
N CYS A 670 -16.47 3.02 21.02
CA CYS A 670 -17.73 2.73 21.70
C CYS A 670 -18.79 2.16 20.75
N ILE A 671 -18.94 2.74 19.55
CA ILE A 671 -19.89 2.26 18.53
C ILE A 671 -19.50 0.86 18.05
N ARG A 672 -18.21 0.60 17.79
CA ARG A 672 -17.73 -0.73 17.38
C ARG A 672 -17.97 -1.79 18.45
N ARG A 673 -17.74 -1.44 19.72
CA ARG A 673 -17.97 -2.30 20.88
C ARG A 673 -19.45 -2.62 21.06
N TRP A 674 -20.32 -1.62 20.93
CA TRP A 674 -21.78 -1.82 20.94
C TRP A 674 -22.23 -2.71 19.79
N LYS A 675 -21.75 -2.47 18.57
CA LYS A 675 -22.06 -3.30 17.40
C LYS A 675 -21.65 -4.76 17.63
N LEU A 676 -20.45 -5.02 18.14
CA LEU A 676 -19.97 -6.38 18.40
C LEU A 676 -20.76 -7.08 19.51
N LYS A 677 -21.19 -6.34 20.54
CA LYS A 677 -22.00 -6.88 21.65
C LYS A 677 -23.42 -7.24 21.23
N TRP A 678 -24.05 -6.41 20.41
CA TRP A 678 -25.45 -6.60 19.99
C TRP A 678 -25.59 -7.51 18.77
N LEU A 679 -24.61 -7.47 17.86
CA LEU A 679 -24.61 -8.20 16.60
C LEU A 679 -23.25 -8.90 16.42
N PRO A 680 -22.94 -9.95 17.22
CA PRO A 680 -21.72 -10.70 17.05
C PRO A 680 -21.73 -11.37 15.65
N PRO A 681 -20.70 -11.12 14.82
CA PRO A 681 -20.66 -11.67 13.47
C PRO A 681 -20.41 -13.17 13.53
N LYS A 682 -21.13 -13.99 12.76
CA LYS A 682 -20.91 -15.46 12.77
C LYS A 682 -19.50 -15.88 12.36
N ILE A 683 -18.80 -15.02 11.62
CA ILE A 683 -17.41 -15.22 11.18
C ILE A 683 -16.62 -13.95 11.51
N ILE A 684 -15.55 -14.10 12.29
CA ILE A 684 -14.59 -13.02 12.59
C ILE A 684 -13.31 -13.29 11.81
N ASN A 685 -12.89 -12.33 10.99
CA ASN A 685 -11.57 -12.38 10.37
C ASN A 685 -10.52 -11.96 11.40
N SER A 686 -9.49 -12.78 11.59
CA SER A 686 -8.36 -12.41 12.46
C SER A 686 -7.50 -11.31 11.84
N GLY A 687 -7.60 -11.03 10.54
CA GLY A 687 -6.69 -10.10 9.86
C GLY A 687 -5.36 -10.72 9.46
N HIS A 688 -5.15 -12.01 9.77
CA HIS A 688 -4.02 -12.84 9.31
C HIS A 688 -4.42 -13.85 8.23
N GLY A 689 -5.57 -13.64 7.59
CA GLY A 689 -6.08 -14.50 6.51
C GLY A 689 -6.85 -15.74 6.97
N PHE A 690 -6.96 -15.99 8.28
CA PHE A 690 -7.82 -17.05 8.85
C PHE A 690 -8.99 -16.46 9.65
N LYS A 691 -10.03 -17.27 9.85
CA LYS A 691 -11.32 -16.88 10.39
C LYS A 691 -11.68 -17.70 11.63
N LEU A 692 -12.22 -17.02 12.63
CA LEU A 692 -12.93 -17.61 13.76
C LEU A 692 -14.40 -17.76 13.36
N VAL A 693 -15.01 -18.88 13.71
CA VAL A 693 -16.32 -19.30 13.18
C VAL A 693 -17.26 -19.74 14.29
N GLN A 694 -18.53 -19.40 14.11
CA GLN A 694 -19.64 -19.80 14.96
C GLN A 694 -20.72 -20.49 14.12
N SER A 695 -21.20 -21.62 14.65
CA SER A 695 -22.31 -22.41 14.08
C SER A 695 -23.68 -21.84 14.39
#